data_AF-A0A6G1SZ61-F1
#
_entry.id   AF-A0A6G1SZ61-F1
#
_cell.length_a   1.000
_cell.length_b   1.000
_cell.length_c   1.000
_cell.angle_alpha   90.00
_cell.angle_beta   90.00
_cell.angle_gamma   90.00
#
_symmetry.space_group_name_H-M   'P 1'
#
loop_
_entity.id
_entity.type
_entity.pdbx_description
1 polymer ?
#
loop_
_entity_poly.entity_id
_entity_poly.type
_entity_poly.pdbx_seq_one_letter_code
_entity_poly.pdbx_strand_id
1 'polypeptide(L)'
;MVTDRLSFGGLASGLDTNAIIDALVQVRMRPILLAESRKAGVQVRKDALRQVGGSLGSLLGQIKALTTASTFSGRATNVQGGPEPQAMVAASASSSAAVGSFTLDIVSLASATRAASTTALGLAVDAGVPLDEAGFATARTAGTFTVNGTEFTIPAATNATVASAAAIGAAVDQTVALDTAGLDIAPVSGTFEVNGVSIAFDATSDSLNDIVSRINGAEAGVTATYDTDTGVLTLEAEDEGVAAITLADTAGNFLQSMKLIDGGGAVIGTETAGTALMSLTDVVAMINGASIGVTASLVDDAYGRPNLLQVDGGGSAVTLGAGADTSNFLQTTHLLASPGGTTRTSLYGLGGVSLAADLQDARLQTALSQPAGSFEINGVEFTFDAENDSLSNVISRINQSSAGVTAAYDLATDRLTLTSKATGSTSISLEDVDGNFLVAVGLSGAAQTLGENASYRVDGGALRYSTSNTVADAVPGVTLTLKETTPAAVTVDVSQDNGNAKTAIQALVKQFNAARTLMKDLTKYVEDGQSGVLMGDSTVRIVDRRLRSAIVAPALGVDGPFQSLQDIGLSFGAIGSAVGATDELSFNVSKFDQAMAEDPEAVRRLFAGFEAAAGLEPAGTGSIESVSGTPTAATRAGTYTIESSILGDLTVTFRPADGGTAVVSTGTITAGGVNTSLIPGVTIQAKAALVAGTDEITLTATQQGVMQSLQSYVDGLTRVGGLMEARDTELQTRIRDINDQIDAMEDRIGRYQEGLIRKFTALEVTIARLQGQQQALAGLSQQLAANRLPQPR
;
A
#
# COMPACT_ATOMS: atom_id res chain seq x y z
N MET A 1 -5.56 -40.97 -28.72
CA MET A 1 -5.27 -40.73 -30.15
C MET A 1 -6.31 -41.47 -30.97
N VAL A 2 -7.24 -40.73 -31.56
CA VAL A 2 -8.16 -41.23 -32.59
C VAL A 2 -7.45 -41.01 -33.92
N THR A 3 -6.76 -42.05 -34.40
CA THR A 3 -6.29 -42.09 -35.79
C THR A 3 -7.36 -42.78 -36.60
N ASP A 4 -7.90 -42.07 -37.58
CA ASP A 4 -8.99 -42.49 -38.45
C ASP A 4 -8.69 -43.87 -39.05
N ARG A 5 -9.49 -44.88 -38.65
CA ARG A 5 -9.30 -46.28 -39.04
C ARG A 5 -10.11 -46.54 -40.30
N LEU A 6 -9.47 -46.59 -41.46
CA LEU A 6 -10.07 -47.25 -42.63
C LEU A 6 -10.21 -48.75 -42.33
N SER A 7 -11.38 -49.15 -41.85
CA SER A 7 -11.74 -50.52 -41.49
C SER A 7 -12.83 -51.04 -42.43
N PHE A 8 -12.53 -52.11 -43.15
CA PHE A 8 -13.49 -52.86 -43.96
C PHE A 8 -14.20 -53.90 -43.07
N GLY A 9 -15.03 -53.43 -42.14
CA GLY A 9 -15.83 -54.32 -41.28
C GLY A 9 -16.98 -54.96 -42.06
N GLY A 10 -17.06 -56.29 -42.06
CA GLY A 10 -18.26 -57.04 -42.45
C GLY A 10 -18.61 -57.10 -43.94
N LEU A 11 -17.75 -56.63 -44.86
CA LEU A 11 -18.08 -56.59 -46.30
C LEU A 11 -18.21 -57.98 -46.95
N ALA A 12 -17.48 -58.99 -46.48
CA ALA A 12 -17.59 -60.36 -46.99
C ALA A 12 -18.45 -61.24 -46.06
N SER A 13 -18.24 -61.18 -44.75
CA SER A 13 -18.93 -62.09 -43.81
C SER A 13 -20.34 -61.67 -43.37
N GLY A 14 -20.68 -60.38 -43.47
CA GLY A 14 -21.89 -59.80 -42.87
C GLY A 14 -21.88 -59.67 -41.34
N LEU A 15 -20.75 -59.99 -40.68
CA LEU A 15 -20.58 -59.89 -39.23
C LEU A 15 -19.87 -58.58 -38.85
N ASP A 16 -20.34 -57.92 -37.79
CA ASP A 16 -19.65 -56.75 -37.21
C ASP A 16 -18.46 -57.21 -36.36
N THR A 17 -17.34 -57.40 -37.05
CA THR A 17 -16.08 -57.84 -36.43
C THR A 17 -15.50 -56.82 -35.47
N ASN A 18 -15.81 -55.52 -35.63
CA ASN A 18 -15.37 -54.48 -34.69
C ASN A 18 -16.11 -54.62 -33.36
N ALA A 19 -17.44 -54.78 -33.40
CA ALA A 19 -18.23 -55.02 -32.19
C ALA A 19 -17.79 -56.27 -31.41
N ILE A 20 -17.39 -57.33 -32.12
CA ILE A 20 -16.87 -58.56 -31.49
C ILE A 20 -15.49 -58.33 -30.87
N ILE A 21 -14.57 -57.64 -31.57
CA ILE A 21 -13.25 -57.29 -31.04
C ILE A 21 -13.40 -56.41 -29.79
N ASP A 22 -14.26 -55.41 -29.83
CA ASP A 22 -14.50 -54.50 -28.72
C ASP A 22 -15.11 -55.23 -27.52
N ALA A 23 -16.08 -56.13 -27.73
CA ALA A 23 -16.64 -56.97 -26.67
C ALA A 23 -15.57 -57.88 -26.03
N LEU A 24 -14.68 -58.47 -26.84
CA LEU A 24 -13.58 -59.32 -26.35
C LEU A 24 -12.51 -58.52 -25.59
N VAL A 25 -12.22 -57.30 -26.04
CA VAL A 25 -11.32 -56.38 -25.35
C VAL A 25 -11.93 -55.92 -24.03
N GLN A 26 -13.22 -55.54 -24.01
CA GLN A 26 -13.93 -55.11 -22.80
C GLN A 26 -13.94 -56.18 -21.70
N VAL A 27 -14.18 -57.46 -22.04
CA VAL A 27 -14.10 -58.56 -21.06
C VAL A 27 -12.69 -58.67 -20.47
N ARG A 28 -11.66 -58.41 -21.28
CA ARG A 28 -10.26 -58.47 -20.85
C ARG A 28 -9.78 -57.23 -20.11
N MET A 29 -10.54 -56.12 -20.12
CA MET A 29 -10.29 -54.91 -19.33
C MET A 29 -10.74 -55.01 -17.86
N ARG A 30 -11.54 -56.01 -17.48
CA ARG A 30 -12.05 -56.17 -16.09
C ARG A 30 -10.96 -56.12 -15.00
N PRO A 31 -9.76 -56.71 -15.16
CA PRO A 31 -8.68 -56.57 -14.18
C PRO A 31 -8.16 -55.14 -14.02
N ILE A 32 -8.13 -54.36 -15.10
CA ILE A 32 -7.74 -52.94 -15.06
C ILE A 32 -8.77 -52.15 -14.26
N LEU A 33 -10.07 -52.31 -14.55
CA LEU A 33 -11.14 -51.64 -13.80
C LEU A 33 -11.09 -51.95 -12.29
N LEU A 34 -10.74 -53.20 -11.93
CA LEU A 34 -10.55 -53.58 -10.53
C LEU A 34 -9.31 -52.92 -9.91
N ALA A 35 -8.19 -52.83 -10.65
CA ALA A 35 -6.98 -52.15 -10.20
C ALA A 35 -7.19 -50.64 -10.06
N GLU A 36 -7.91 -50.00 -10.99
CA GLU A 36 -8.31 -48.59 -10.92
C GLU A 36 -9.20 -48.32 -9.71
N SER A 37 -10.18 -49.19 -9.45
CA SER A 37 -11.01 -49.11 -8.23
C SER A 37 -10.17 -49.25 -6.96
N ARG A 38 -9.20 -50.17 -6.95
CA ARG A 38 -8.27 -50.33 -5.83
C ARG A 38 -7.40 -49.09 -5.63
N LYS A 39 -6.83 -48.53 -6.71
CA LYS A 39 -6.06 -47.28 -6.70
C LYS A 39 -6.88 -46.14 -6.11
N ALA A 40 -8.11 -45.96 -6.58
CA ALA A 40 -9.03 -44.95 -6.05
C ALA A 40 -9.23 -45.13 -4.54
N GLY A 41 -9.42 -46.37 -4.06
CA GLY A 41 -9.52 -46.65 -2.63
C GLY A 41 -8.27 -46.29 -1.82
N VAL A 42 -7.06 -46.54 -2.36
CA VAL A 42 -5.80 -46.13 -1.69
C VAL A 42 -5.62 -44.62 -1.72
N GLN A 43 -6.03 -43.94 -2.79
CA GLN A 43 -5.99 -42.48 -2.92
C GLN A 43 -6.88 -41.80 -1.87
N VAL A 44 -8.13 -42.22 -1.69
CA VAL A 44 -9.01 -41.63 -0.67
C VAL A 44 -8.44 -41.84 0.75
N ARG A 45 -7.82 -43.00 1.03
CA ARG A 45 -7.11 -43.24 2.31
C ARG A 45 -5.93 -42.29 2.50
N LYS A 46 -5.16 -42.03 1.44
CA LYS A 46 -4.05 -41.09 1.47
C LYS A 46 -4.53 -39.67 1.78
N ASP A 47 -5.57 -39.22 1.08
CA ASP A 47 -6.14 -37.88 1.28
C ASP A 47 -6.72 -37.71 2.69
N ALA A 48 -7.36 -38.75 3.24
CA ALA A 48 -7.82 -38.76 4.62
C ALA A 48 -6.67 -38.65 5.65
N LEU A 49 -5.55 -39.35 5.44
CA LEU A 49 -4.38 -39.20 6.31
C LEU A 49 -3.75 -37.80 6.21
N ARG A 50 -3.72 -37.19 5.03
CA ARG A 50 -3.28 -35.80 4.87
C ARG A 50 -4.18 -34.82 5.62
N GLN A 51 -5.49 -35.04 5.63
CA GLN A 51 -6.43 -34.25 6.43
C GLN A 51 -6.14 -34.38 7.93
N VAL A 52 -5.86 -35.60 8.42
CA VAL A 52 -5.42 -35.81 9.81
C VAL A 52 -4.13 -35.04 10.10
N GLY A 53 -3.12 -35.16 9.24
CA GLY A 53 -1.85 -34.42 9.36
C GLY A 53 -2.04 -32.90 9.41
N GLY A 54 -2.89 -32.34 8.54
CA GLY A 54 -3.22 -30.91 8.54
C GLY A 54 -3.97 -30.45 9.79
N SER A 55 -4.88 -31.28 10.32
CA SER A 55 -5.60 -31.00 11.56
C SER A 55 -4.68 -31.04 12.79
N LEU A 56 -3.74 -32.00 12.82
CA LEU A 56 -2.69 -32.07 13.84
C LEU A 56 -1.71 -30.89 13.74
N GLY A 57 -1.35 -30.45 12.53
CA GLY A 57 -0.53 -29.25 12.33
C GLY A 57 -1.23 -27.96 12.80
N SER A 58 -2.53 -27.86 12.58
CA SER A 58 -3.35 -26.76 13.10
C SER A 58 -3.43 -26.80 14.63
N LEU A 59 -3.58 -28.00 15.22
CA LEU A 59 -3.52 -28.19 16.67
C LEU A 59 -2.16 -27.79 17.25
N LEU A 60 -1.06 -28.16 16.58
CA LEU A 60 0.30 -27.76 16.96
C LEU A 60 0.44 -26.23 17.02
N GLY A 61 -0.16 -25.50 16.09
CA GLY A 61 -0.20 -24.03 16.12
C GLY A 61 -0.86 -23.48 17.39
N GLN A 62 -2.00 -24.06 17.81
CA GLN A 62 -2.70 -23.65 19.04
C GLN A 62 -1.91 -24.03 20.30
N ILE A 63 -1.25 -25.19 20.30
CA ILE A 63 -0.38 -25.61 21.41
C ILE A 63 0.79 -24.63 21.57
N LYS A 64 1.43 -24.21 20.46
CA LYS A 64 2.55 -23.24 20.49
C LYS A 64 2.15 -21.88 21.08
N ALA A 65 0.93 -21.42 20.83
CA ALA A 65 0.42 -20.21 21.46
C ALA A 65 0.40 -20.33 22.99
N LEU A 66 0.07 -21.51 23.52
CA LEU A 66 0.03 -21.78 24.96
C LEU A 66 1.39 -22.15 25.57
N THR A 67 2.43 -22.38 24.79
CA THR A 67 3.81 -22.50 25.28
C THR A 67 4.58 -21.18 25.24
N THR A 68 3.97 -20.12 24.70
CA THR A 68 4.57 -18.78 24.61
C THR A 68 4.39 -18.00 25.92
N ALA A 69 5.48 -17.42 26.45
CA ALA A 69 5.48 -16.74 27.75
C ALA A 69 4.57 -15.49 27.82
N SER A 70 4.41 -14.76 26.70
CA SER A 70 3.55 -13.56 26.63
C SER A 70 2.06 -13.87 26.78
N THR A 71 1.64 -15.11 26.51
CA THR A 71 0.23 -15.52 26.58
C THR A 71 -0.36 -15.40 27.99
N PHE A 72 0.47 -15.59 29.03
CA PHE A 72 0.05 -15.60 30.43
C PHE A 72 0.54 -14.40 31.25
N SER A 73 1.34 -13.51 30.66
CA SER A 73 1.98 -12.39 31.37
C SER A 73 1.42 -11.01 30.98
N GLY A 74 0.26 -10.97 30.32
CA GLY A 74 -0.41 -9.73 29.96
C GLY A 74 -0.78 -8.87 31.18
N ARG A 75 -0.70 -7.55 31.00
CA ARG A 75 -1.19 -6.56 31.99
C ARG A 75 -2.29 -5.73 31.35
N ALA A 76 -3.34 -5.50 32.11
CA ALA A 76 -4.40 -4.54 31.78
C ALA A 76 -4.21 -3.30 32.65
N THR A 77 -4.63 -2.16 32.12
CA THR A 77 -4.75 -0.95 32.92
C THR A 77 -6.20 -0.47 32.93
N ASN A 78 -6.64 0.08 34.05
CA ASN A 78 -7.92 0.74 34.17
C ASN A 78 -7.71 2.10 34.84
N VAL A 79 -8.25 3.16 34.24
CA VAL A 79 -8.14 4.52 34.77
C VAL A 79 -9.48 4.90 35.40
N GLN A 80 -9.44 5.31 36.66
CA GLN A 80 -10.60 5.65 37.48
C GLN A 80 -10.46 7.04 38.12
N GLY A 81 -11.58 7.63 38.54
CA GLY A 81 -11.62 8.90 39.27
C GLY A 81 -11.89 10.12 38.37
N GLY A 82 -12.58 11.12 38.92
CA GLY A 82 -13.01 12.31 38.18
C GLY A 82 -14.13 12.06 37.16
N PRO A 83 -14.64 13.12 36.50
CA PRO A 83 -15.52 12.97 35.33
C PRO A 83 -14.69 12.50 34.14
N GLU A 84 -15.09 11.39 33.49
CA GLU A 84 -14.48 10.85 32.27
C GLU A 84 -12.94 10.67 32.30
N PRO A 85 -12.38 9.87 33.23
CA PRO A 85 -10.92 9.68 33.39
C PRO A 85 -10.18 9.25 32.11
N GLN A 86 -10.86 8.50 31.23
CA GLN A 86 -10.29 7.98 29.98
C GLN A 86 -10.11 9.05 28.90
N ALA A 87 -10.82 10.18 29.03
CA ALA A 87 -10.60 11.38 28.24
C ALA A 87 -9.31 12.09 28.68
N MET A 88 -8.98 12.06 29.98
CA MET A 88 -7.82 12.74 30.55
C MET A 88 -6.50 12.00 30.33
N VAL A 89 -6.48 10.67 30.48
CA VAL A 89 -5.28 9.85 30.32
C VAL A 89 -5.60 8.49 29.74
N ALA A 90 -4.73 8.00 28.86
CA ALA A 90 -4.66 6.59 28.50
C ALA A 90 -3.43 5.96 29.14
N ALA A 91 -3.58 4.74 29.67
CA ALA A 91 -2.47 3.97 30.22
C ALA A 91 -2.32 2.65 29.45
N SER A 92 -1.10 2.15 29.40
CA SER A 92 -0.80 0.78 28.96
C SER A 92 0.34 0.24 29.82
N ALA A 93 0.35 -1.08 30.02
CA ALA A 93 1.32 -1.74 30.87
C ALA A 93 1.99 -2.91 30.12
N SER A 94 3.31 -2.99 30.23
CA SER A 94 4.09 -4.15 29.78
C SER A 94 3.93 -5.32 30.76
N SER A 95 4.31 -6.53 30.34
CA SER A 95 4.29 -7.71 31.20
C SER A 95 5.17 -7.60 32.46
N SER A 96 6.16 -6.70 32.46
CA SER A 96 7.03 -6.42 33.59
C SER A 96 6.44 -5.41 34.59
N ALA A 97 5.33 -4.75 34.26
CA ALA A 97 4.68 -3.83 35.19
C ALA A 97 4.18 -4.59 36.42
N ALA A 98 4.41 -4.00 37.60
CA ALA A 98 3.88 -4.54 38.85
C ALA A 98 2.36 -4.38 38.89
N VAL A 99 1.66 -5.39 39.43
CA VAL A 99 0.23 -5.29 39.74
C VAL A 99 0.05 -4.38 40.93
N GLY A 100 -0.91 -3.45 40.84
CA GLY A 100 -1.17 -2.47 41.89
C GLY A 100 -1.86 -1.24 41.32
N SER A 101 -2.00 -0.22 42.14
CA SER A 101 -2.63 1.06 41.78
C SER A 101 -1.71 2.21 42.16
N PHE A 102 -1.69 3.26 41.34
CA PHE A 102 -1.05 4.53 41.68
C PHE A 102 -1.94 5.70 41.27
N THR A 103 -1.72 6.87 41.88
CA THR A 103 -2.44 8.09 41.50
C THR A 103 -1.61 8.95 40.56
N LEU A 104 -2.28 9.61 39.60
CA LEU A 104 -1.70 10.49 38.61
C LEU A 104 -2.41 11.84 38.64
N ASP A 105 -1.65 12.92 38.81
CA ASP A 105 -2.14 14.30 38.73
C ASP A 105 -1.42 15.00 37.56
N ILE A 106 -2.18 15.40 36.53
CA ILE A 106 -1.69 16.07 35.33
C ILE A 106 -1.93 17.57 35.49
N VAL A 107 -0.84 18.33 35.64
CA VAL A 107 -0.88 19.77 35.91
C VAL A 107 -0.84 20.59 34.62
N SER A 108 -0.01 20.20 33.66
CA SER A 108 0.07 20.82 32.34
C SER A 108 0.45 19.80 31.27
N LEU A 109 0.01 20.04 30.03
CA LEU A 109 0.41 19.25 28.88
C LEU A 109 1.63 19.86 28.21
N ALA A 110 2.41 19.01 27.54
CA ALA A 110 3.47 19.46 26.66
C ALA A 110 2.85 20.10 25.41
N SER A 111 3.40 21.24 24.98
CA SER A 111 2.98 21.95 23.76
C SER A 111 4.14 22.08 22.78
N ALA A 112 3.84 22.35 21.51
CA ALA A 112 4.84 22.46 20.45
C ALA A 112 5.33 23.89 20.27
N THR A 113 6.62 24.05 19.98
CA THR A 113 7.22 25.33 19.58
C THR A 113 6.69 25.78 18.22
N ARG A 114 6.47 27.09 18.08
CA ARG A 114 6.04 27.74 16.84
C ARG A 114 6.96 28.89 16.46
N ALA A 115 7.28 29.01 15.18
CA ALA A 115 7.95 30.14 14.57
C ALA A 115 7.06 30.68 13.43
N ALA A 116 6.93 31.99 13.28
CA ALA A 116 6.10 32.59 12.23
C ALA A 116 6.83 33.77 11.57
N SER A 117 6.70 33.90 10.25
CA SER A 117 7.34 34.94 9.42
C SER A 117 7.20 36.32 10.04
N THR A 118 8.22 37.15 10.24
CA THR A 118 8.07 38.43 11.00
C THR A 118 7.17 39.47 10.35
N THR A 119 7.04 39.43 9.03
CA THR A 119 6.23 40.31 8.20
C THR A 119 5.35 39.49 7.28
N ALA A 120 4.41 40.15 6.62
CA ALA A 120 3.72 39.54 5.49
C ALA A 120 4.72 39.18 4.38
N LEU A 121 4.45 38.10 3.64
CA LEU A 121 5.37 37.56 2.64
C LEU A 121 5.32 38.30 1.33
N GLY A 122 4.12 38.69 0.88
CA GLY A 122 3.90 39.22 -0.44
C GLY A 122 4.01 40.74 -0.56
N LEU A 123 4.06 41.22 -1.79
CA LEU A 123 3.80 42.62 -2.10
C LEU A 123 2.31 42.93 -1.97
N ALA A 124 1.99 44.15 -1.50
CA ALA A 124 0.63 44.67 -1.54
C ALA A 124 0.12 44.78 -2.98
N VAL A 125 -1.19 45.01 -3.12
CA VAL A 125 -1.76 45.38 -4.42
C VAL A 125 -1.11 46.67 -4.93
N ASP A 126 -0.79 46.71 -6.22
CA ASP A 126 -0.43 47.95 -6.89
C ASP A 126 -1.70 48.59 -7.45
N ALA A 127 -2.15 49.68 -6.84
CA ALA A 127 -3.40 50.31 -7.22
C ALA A 127 -3.29 51.19 -8.48
N GLY A 128 -2.08 51.46 -8.98
CA GLY A 128 -1.83 52.36 -10.11
C GLY A 128 -1.76 51.67 -11.46
N VAL A 129 -1.66 50.34 -11.48
CA VAL A 129 -1.58 49.51 -12.69
C VAL A 129 -2.94 48.88 -13.02
N PRO A 130 -3.13 48.35 -14.25
CA PRO A 130 -4.32 47.61 -14.63
C PRO A 130 -4.69 46.51 -13.63
N LEU A 131 -5.99 46.28 -13.42
CA LEU A 131 -6.50 45.36 -12.38
C LEU A 131 -6.01 43.90 -12.50
N ASP A 132 -5.61 43.46 -13.69
CA ASP A 132 -4.99 42.16 -13.98
C ASP A 132 -3.49 42.11 -13.66
N GLU A 133 -2.80 43.24 -13.66
CA GLU A 133 -1.39 43.40 -13.29
C GLU A 133 -1.20 43.84 -11.83
N ALA A 134 -2.26 44.32 -11.18
CA ALA A 134 -2.25 44.87 -9.83
C ALA A 134 -1.86 43.87 -8.73
N GLY A 135 -1.64 42.60 -9.08
CA GLY A 135 -1.12 41.59 -8.16
C GLY A 135 -2.16 41.04 -7.20
N PHE A 136 -3.42 41.02 -7.62
CA PHE A 136 -4.48 40.33 -6.90
C PHE A 136 -4.22 38.82 -6.85
N ALA A 137 -4.64 38.18 -5.77
CA ALA A 137 -4.53 36.72 -5.63
C ALA A 137 -5.30 35.92 -6.70
N THR A 138 -6.29 36.53 -7.34
CA THR A 138 -6.97 36.01 -8.53
C THR A 138 -7.04 37.11 -9.59
N ALA A 139 -7.16 36.78 -10.88
CA ALA A 139 -7.33 37.80 -11.92
C ALA A 139 -8.74 38.42 -11.86
N ARG A 140 -8.85 39.72 -12.13
CA ARG A 140 -10.13 40.44 -12.22
C ARG A 140 -10.76 40.26 -13.59
N THR A 141 -12.08 40.12 -13.62
CA THR A 141 -12.85 40.10 -14.87
C THR A 141 -13.60 41.41 -15.05
N ALA A 142 -13.65 41.85 -16.31
CA ALA A 142 -14.54 42.91 -16.75
C ALA A 142 -16.01 42.56 -16.48
N GLY A 143 -16.88 43.56 -16.59
CA GLY A 143 -18.31 43.45 -16.34
C GLY A 143 -18.79 44.46 -15.31
N THR A 144 -19.97 44.22 -14.74
CA THR A 144 -20.63 45.14 -13.83
C THR A 144 -20.63 44.64 -12.39
N PHE A 145 -20.59 45.58 -11.45
CA PHE A 145 -20.81 45.31 -10.02
C PHE A 145 -21.65 46.42 -9.39
N THR A 146 -22.36 46.11 -8.31
CA THR A 146 -23.31 47.05 -7.69
C THR A 146 -22.87 47.51 -6.29
N VAL A 147 -22.96 48.83 -6.03
CA VAL A 147 -22.79 49.44 -4.69
C VAL A 147 -23.98 50.35 -4.40
N ASN A 148 -24.64 50.18 -3.26
CA ASN A 148 -25.86 50.92 -2.87
C ASN A 148 -26.96 50.94 -3.94
N GLY A 149 -27.06 49.88 -4.74
CA GLY A 149 -28.04 49.75 -5.83
C GLY A 149 -27.64 50.47 -7.12
N THR A 150 -26.48 51.12 -7.18
CA THR A 150 -25.91 51.73 -8.39
C THR A 150 -24.93 50.77 -9.05
N GLU A 151 -25.11 50.54 -10.35
CA GLU A 151 -24.25 49.71 -11.18
C GLU A 151 -22.99 50.48 -11.61
N PHE A 152 -21.85 49.80 -11.53
CA PHE A 152 -20.54 50.26 -11.97
C PHE A 152 -19.97 49.29 -12.98
N THR A 153 -19.29 49.79 -14.02
CA THR A 153 -18.74 48.96 -15.10
C THR A 153 -17.22 48.99 -15.07
N ILE A 154 -16.62 47.81 -15.06
CA ILE A 154 -15.21 47.57 -15.39
C ILE A 154 -15.20 47.20 -16.88
N PRO A 155 -14.73 48.09 -17.78
CA PRO A 155 -14.66 47.80 -19.20
C PRO A 155 -13.75 46.60 -19.46
N ALA A 156 -14.04 45.83 -20.51
CA ALA A 156 -13.09 44.84 -21.01
C ALA A 156 -11.88 45.55 -21.62
N ALA A 157 -10.70 44.93 -21.50
CA ALA A 157 -9.55 45.39 -22.23
C ALA A 157 -9.77 45.13 -23.74
N THR A 158 -9.11 45.92 -24.58
CA THR A 158 -9.25 45.85 -26.04
C THR A 158 -7.87 45.85 -26.70
N ASN A 159 -7.77 45.17 -27.84
CA ASN A 159 -6.57 45.17 -28.68
C ASN A 159 -6.43 46.51 -29.43
N ALA A 160 -5.19 46.93 -29.68
CA ALA A 160 -4.93 47.97 -30.66
C ALA A 160 -5.15 47.44 -32.08
N THR A 161 -5.68 48.27 -32.98
CA THR A 161 -5.84 47.93 -34.40
C THR A 161 -5.36 49.07 -35.28
N VAL A 162 -4.73 48.73 -36.41
CA VAL A 162 -4.48 49.66 -37.52
C VAL A 162 -5.01 49.03 -38.79
N ALA A 163 -6.06 49.61 -39.37
CA ALA A 163 -6.66 49.17 -40.62
C ALA A 163 -6.33 50.12 -41.77
N SER A 164 -6.22 49.62 -43.00
CA SER A 164 -6.02 50.44 -44.20
C SER A 164 -7.05 51.59 -44.26
N ALA A 165 -6.62 52.77 -44.68
CA ALA A 165 -7.47 53.96 -44.76
C ALA A 165 -8.70 53.79 -45.68
N ALA A 166 -8.59 52.88 -46.65
CA ALA A 166 -9.64 52.45 -47.57
C ALA A 166 -9.23 51.09 -48.16
N ALA A 167 -10.11 50.49 -48.99
CA ALA A 167 -9.75 49.32 -49.79
C ALA A 167 -8.41 49.55 -50.53
N ILE A 168 -7.47 48.60 -50.44
CA ILE A 168 -6.12 48.75 -50.99
C ILE A 168 -6.05 48.60 -52.52
N GLY A 169 -7.13 48.12 -53.13
CA GLY A 169 -7.34 48.00 -54.57
C GLY A 169 -8.79 47.62 -54.90
N ALA A 170 -9.24 47.85 -56.12
CA ALA A 170 -10.62 47.58 -56.53
C ALA A 170 -10.95 46.07 -56.69
N ALA A 171 -9.95 45.24 -56.99
CA ALA A 171 -10.08 43.79 -57.12
C ALA A 171 -8.71 43.14 -56.88
N VAL A 172 -8.34 42.98 -55.61
CA VAL A 172 -7.01 42.47 -55.23
C VAL A 172 -6.99 40.94 -55.29
N ASP A 173 -6.06 40.39 -56.06
CA ASP A 173 -5.78 38.94 -56.05
C ASP A 173 -4.62 38.66 -55.08
N GLN A 174 -4.94 38.07 -53.94
CA GLN A 174 -3.99 37.85 -52.84
C GLN A 174 -2.99 36.72 -53.12
N THR A 175 -3.15 35.99 -54.22
CA THR A 175 -2.37 34.79 -54.56
C THR A 175 -1.30 35.04 -55.62
N VAL A 176 -1.34 36.20 -56.28
CA VAL A 176 -0.35 36.59 -57.30
C VAL A 176 0.67 37.57 -56.73
N ALA A 177 1.77 37.78 -57.46
CA ALA A 177 2.81 38.73 -57.06
C ALA A 177 2.23 40.14 -56.85
N LEU A 178 2.69 40.83 -55.80
CA LEU A 178 2.17 42.13 -55.36
C LEU A 178 2.14 43.20 -56.48
N ASP A 179 3.07 43.15 -57.44
CA ASP A 179 3.14 44.06 -58.61
C ASP A 179 2.02 43.84 -59.64
N THR A 180 1.37 42.68 -59.62
CA THR A 180 0.25 42.29 -60.49
C THR A 180 -1.05 42.05 -59.70
N ALA A 181 -1.02 42.18 -58.38
CA ALA A 181 -2.12 41.90 -57.47
C ALA A 181 -3.28 42.90 -57.52
N GLY A 182 -3.21 43.98 -58.32
CA GLY A 182 -4.31 44.94 -58.46
C GLY A 182 -4.39 45.99 -57.34
N LEU A 183 -3.26 46.29 -56.69
CA LEU A 183 -3.13 47.36 -55.69
C LEU A 183 -3.21 48.75 -56.33
N ASP A 184 -3.85 49.72 -55.66
CA ASP A 184 -3.99 51.10 -56.14
C ASP A 184 -2.64 51.85 -56.19
N ILE A 185 -1.73 51.49 -55.29
CA ILE A 185 -0.36 52.04 -55.21
C ILE A 185 0.58 50.89 -55.55
N ALA A 186 1.43 51.09 -56.56
CA ALA A 186 2.37 50.07 -56.99
C ALA A 186 3.45 49.82 -55.92
N PRO A 187 3.63 48.58 -55.45
CA PRO A 187 4.61 48.23 -54.45
C PRO A 187 6.03 48.17 -55.04
N VAL A 188 7.02 48.56 -54.24
CA VAL A 188 8.45 48.58 -54.53
C VAL A 188 9.14 47.74 -53.46
N SER A 189 9.77 46.63 -53.86
CA SER A 189 10.44 45.67 -52.96
C SER A 189 11.35 46.35 -51.93
N GLY A 190 11.41 45.80 -50.72
CA GLY A 190 12.19 46.37 -49.62
C GLY A 190 11.87 45.72 -48.27
N THR A 191 11.89 46.53 -47.21
CA THR A 191 11.66 46.14 -45.81
C THR A 191 10.73 47.12 -45.12
N PHE A 192 9.88 46.60 -44.24
CA PHE A 192 9.02 47.40 -43.37
C PHE A 192 9.10 46.87 -41.93
N GLU A 193 8.66 47.66 -40.96
CA GLU A 193 8.64 47.30 -39.55
C GLU A 193 7.22 47.34 -38.99
N VAL A 194 6.92 46.36 -38.15
CA VAL A 194 5.72 46.30 -37.30
C VAL A 194 6.18 46.07 -35.87
N ASN A 195 5.83 46.98 -34.95
CA ASN A 195 6.30 46.96 -33.56
C ASN A 195 7.84 46.82 -33.43
N GLY A 196 8.58 47.40 -34.38
CA GLY A 196 10.05 47.34 -34.44
C GLY A 196 10.62 46.03 -35.02
N VAL A 197 9.78 45.06 -35.39
CA VAL A 197 10.19 43.83 -36.08
C VAL A 197 10.27 44.07 -37.59
N SER A 198 11.44 43.85 -38.17
CA SER A 198 11.70 44.07 -39.60
C SER A 198 11.28 42.90 -40.47
N ILE A 199 10.50 43.18 -41.51
CA ILE A 199 9.93 42.22 -42.45
C ILE A 199 10.32 42.63 -43.87
N ALA A 200 11.03 41.76 -44.59
CA ALA A 200 11.37 41.96 -45.99
C ALA A 200 10.22 41.53 -46.91
N PHE A 201 10.11 42.13 -48.09
CA PHE A 201 9.20 41.70 -49.15
C PHE A 201 9.76 41.98 -50.55
N ASP A 202 9.40 41.15 -51.52
CA ASP A 202 9.69 41.34 -52.94
C ASP A 202 8.40 41.43 -53.76
N ALA A 203 8.12 42.61 -54.31
CA ALA A 203 6.91 42.91 -55.06
C ALA A 203 6.70 42.01 -56.29
N THR A 204 7.77 41.44 -56.86
CA THR A 204 7.70 40.63 -58.08
C THR A 204 7.51 39.13 -57.83
N SER A 205 7.64 38.69 -56.57
CA SER A 205 7.62 37.27 -56.21
C SER A 205 6.71 36.94 -55.02
N ASP A 206 6.59 37.82 -54.04
CA ASP A 206 5.68 37.64 -52.90
C ASP A 206 4.25 38.02 -53.27
N SER A 207 3.29 37.24 -52.77
CA SER A 207 1.86 37.57 -52.79
C SER A 207 1.41 38.25 -51.50
N LEU A 208 0.21 38.84 -51.47
CA LEU A 208 -0.32 39.43 -50.23
C LEU A 208 -0.49 38.38 -49.13
N ASN A 209 -0.90 37.15 -49.50
CA ASN A 209 -0.99 36.03 -48.55
C ASN A 209 0.37 35.67 -47.93
N ASP A 210 1.45 35.74 -48.72
CA ASP A 210 2.80 35.47 -48.22
C ASP A 210 3.23 36.53 -47.20
N ILE A 211 2.91 37.80 -47.44
CA ILE A 211 3.25 38.89 -46.51
C ILE A 211 2.40 38.84 -45.24
N VAL A 212 1.10 38.59 -45.35
CA VAL A 212 0.23 38.40 -44.18
C VAL A 212 0.73 37.24 -43.32
N SER A 213 1.07 36.10 -43.95
CA SER A 213 1.64 34.95 -43.23
C SER A 213 2.99 35.28 -42.59
N ARG A 214 3.81 36.09 -43.26
CA ARG A 214 5.11 36.54 -42.74
C ARG A 214 4.95 37.47 -41.54
N ILE A 215 3.99 38.39 -41.55
CA ILE A 215 3.69 39.24 -40.39
C ILE A 215 3.26 38.38 -39.21
N ASN A 216 2.32 37.46 -39.42
CA ASN A 216 1.79 36.57 -38.36
C ASN A 216 2.83 35.58 -37.82
N GLY A 217 3.91 35.34 -38.56
CA GLY A 217 5.03 34.48 -38.14
C GLY A 217 6.25 35.23 -37.62
N ALA A 218 6.24 36.56 -37.62
CA ALA A 218 7.41 37.38 -37.29
C ALA A 218 7.58 37.67 -35.79
N GLU A 219 6.67 37.20 -34.93
CA GLU A 219 6.62 37.56 -33.50
C GLU A 219 6.55 39.08 -33.27
N ALA A 220 5.89 39.80 -34.18
CA ALA A 220 5.68 41.25 -34.09
C ALA A 220 4.57 41.65 -33.09
N GLY A 221 3.95 40.68 -32.41
CA GLY A 221 2.84 40.89 -31.48
C GLY A 221 1.57 41.40 -32.17
N VAL A 222 1.39 41.11 -33.46
CA VAL A 222 0.17 41.44 -34.20
C VAL A 222 -0.28 40.30 -35.09
N THR A 223 -1.59 40.20 -35.26
CA THR A 223 -2.24 39.42 -36.32
C THR A 223 -2.66 40.34 -37.47
N ALA A 224 -2.09 40.11 -38.64
CA ALA A 224 -2.51 40.67 -39.91
C ALA A 224 -3.66 39.85 -40.53
N THR A 225 -4.69 40.53 -41.00
CA THR A 225 -5.82 39.96 -41.74
C THR A 225 -6.20 40.84 -42.91
N TYR A 226 -6.48 40.22 -44.06
CA TYR A 226 -7.05 40.92 -45.21
C TYR A 226 -8.48 40.46 -45.43
N ASP A 227 -9.41 41.42 -45.45
CA ASP A 227 -10.83 41.17 -45.69
C ASP A 227 -11.13 41.35 -47.20
N THR A 228 -11.55 40.26 -47.85
CA THR A 228 -11.89 40.26 -49.28
C THR A 228 -13.15 41.05 -49.64
N ASP A 229 -14.07 41.22 -48.68
CA ASP A 229 -15.34 41.90 -48.92
C ASP A 229 -15.15 43.42 -48.85
N THR A 230 -14.31 43.89 -47.91
CA THR A 230 -14.03 45.32 -47.74
C THR A 230 -12.75 45.79 -48.45
N GLY A 231 -11.86 44.86 -48.81
CA GLY A 231 -10.57 45.13 -49.44
C GLY A 231 -9.53 45.76 -48.50
N VAL A 232 -9.73 45.66 -47.19
CA VAL A 232 -8.93 46.32 -46.15
C VAL A 232 -7.96 45.31 -45.52
N LEU A 233 -6.70 45.75 -45.33
CA LEU A 233 -5.73 45.04 -44.49
C LEU A 233 -5.80 45.60 -43.07
N THR A 234 -5.94 44.74 -42.08
CA THR A 234 -5.98 45.10 -40.66
C THR A 234 -4.85 44.42 -39.91
N LEU A 235 -4.14 45.17 -39.09
CA LEU A 235 -3.21 44.67 -38.09
C LEU A 235 -3.88 44.83 -36.72
N GLU A 236 -3.99 43.75 -35.96
CA GLU A 236 -4.55 43.74 -34.61
C GLU A 236 -3.49 43.23 -33.63
N ALA A 237 -3.29 43.90 -32.50
CA ALA A 237 -2.36 43.45 -31.47
C ALA A 237 -2.80 42.09 -30.90
N GLU A 238 -1.84 41.19 -30.64
CA GLU A 238 -2.14 39.86 -30.10
C GLU A 238 -2.50 39.90 -28.60
N ASP A 239 -1.97 40.90 -27.88
CA ASP A 239 -2.24 41.14 -26.46
C ASP A 239 -3.21 42.32 -26.27
N GLU A 240 -4.18 42.14 -25.36
CA GLU A 240 -5.11 43.19 -24.93
C GLU A 240 -4.36 44.30 -24.16
N GLY A 241 -4.81 45.55 -24.29
CA GLY A 241 -4.23 46.68 -23.55
C GLY A 241 -2.97 47.30 -24.16
N VAL A 242 -2.47 46.77 -25.28
CA VAL A 242 -1.41 47.42 -26.07
C VAL A 242 -1.91 48.78 -26.58
N ALA A 243 -1.21 49.86 -26.24
CA ALA A 243 -1.68 51.23 -26.51
C ALA A 243 -1.73 51.58 -28.01
N ALA A 244 -0.77 51.12 -28.81
CA ALA A 244 -0.69 51.39 -30.25
C ALA A 244 0.21 50.37 -30.98
N ILE A 245 -0.06 50.15 -32.27
CA ILE A 245 0.83 49.40 -33.17
C ILE A 245 1.71 50.40 -33.90
N THR A 246 3.04 50.21 -33.87
CA THR A 246 3.97 51.11 -34.57
C THR A 246 4.34 50.55 -35.94
N LEU A 247 4.32 51.39 -36.97
CA LEU A 247 4.53 50.99 -38.36
C LEU A 247 5.57 51.89 -39.04
N ALA A 248 6.48 51.32 -39.83
CA ALA A 248 7.44 52.09 -40.63
C ALA A 248 7.92 51.36 -41.89
N ASP A 249 7.83 51.97 -43.07
CA ASP A 249 8.54 51.47 -44.26
C ASP A 249 10.02 51.89 -44.17
N THR A 250 10.94 50.93 -44.01
CA THR A 250 12.39 51.20 -43.86
C THR A 250 13.13 51.18 -45.19
N ALA A 251 12.66 50.39 -46.16
CA ALA A 251 13.04 50.42 -47.57
C ALA A 251 11.86 49.97 -48.44
N GLY A 252 11.67 50.56 -49.61
CA GLY A 252 10.48 50.28 -50.43
C GLY A 252 9.25 51.07 -49.93
N ASN A 253 8.04 50.54 -50.14
CA ASN A 253 6.78 51.24 -49.81
C ASN A 253 5.61 50.29 -49.49
N PHE A 254 5.83 49.15 -48.82
CA PHE A 254 4.77 48.17 -48.60
C PHE A 254 3.60 48.75 -47.80
N LEU A 255 3.87 49.32 -46.62
CA LEU A 255 2.83 49.85 -45.73
C LEU A 255 2.12 51.04 -46.36
N GLN A 256 2.84 51.85 -47.15
CA GLN A 256 2.22 52.89 -47.98
C GLN A 256 1.28 52.28 -49.04
N SER A 257 1.71 51.20 -49.68
CA SER A 257 0.90 50.50 -50.70
C SER A 257 -0.36 49.87 -50.10
N MET A 258 -0.28 49.45 -48.85
CA MET A 258 -1.42 48.95 -48.06
C MET A 258 -2.29 50.09 -47.49
N LYS A 259 -1.98 51.36 -47.79
CA LYS A 259 -2.69 52.54 -47.25
C LYS A 259 -2.75 52.57 -45.72
N LEU A 260 -1.73 52.01 -45.06
CA LEU A 260 -1.58 52.07 -43.60
C LEU A 260 -0.83 53.34 -43.21
N ILE A 261 0.18 53.74 -43.99
CA ILE A 261 0.96 54.98 -43.80
C ILE A 261 0.95 55.85 -45.07
N ASP A 262 1.28 57.14 -44.93
CA ASP A 262 1.57 58.01 -46.06
C ASP A 262 3.02 57.87 -46.56
N GLY A 263 3.36 58.56 -47.65
CA GLY A 263 4.73 58.59 -48.18
C GLY A 263 5.75 59.34 -47.32
N GLY A 264 5.30 59.95 -46.22
CA GLY A 264 6.14 60.57 -45.19
C GLY A 264 6.31 59.72 -43.93
N GLY A 265 5.66 58.55 -43.87
CA GLY A 265 5.70 57.62 -42.73
C GLY A 265 4.65 57.87 -41.65
N ALA A 266 3.74 58.83 -41.82
CA ALA A 266 2.65 59.05 -40.86
C ALA A 266 1.55 58.01 -41.08
N VAL A 267 0.99 57.44 -40.00
CA VAL A 267 -0.14 56.52 -40.11
C VAL A 267 -1.35 57.27 -40.64
N ILE A 268 -1.90 56.77 -41.75
CA ILE A 268 -3.14 57.27 -42.37
C ILE A 268 -4.29 56.26 -42.28
N GLY A 269 -3.97 55.03 -41.87
CA GLY A 269 -4.94 54.01 -41.54
C GLY A 269 -5.87 54.42 -40.41
N THR A 270 -6.97 53.68 -40.25
CA THR A 270 -7.85 53.86 -39.10
C THR A 270 -7.21 53.19 -37.89
N GLU A 271 -6.68 54.00 -36.98
CA GLU A 271 -6.11 53.55 -35.72
C GLU A 271 -7.19 53.47 -34.63
N THR A 272 -7.25 52.34 -33.93
CA THR A 272 -7.96 52.19 -32.66
C THR A 272 -6.93 51.82 -31.61
N ALA A 273 -6.77 52.67 -30.59
CA ALA A 273 -5.89 52.35 -29.47
C ALA A 273 -6.49 51.20 -28.63
N GLY A 274 -5.65 50.25 -28.23
CA GLY A 274 -6.04 49.26 -27.24
C GLY A 274 -6.22 49.93 -25.88
N THR A 275 -7.12 49.38 -25.07
CA THR A 275 -7.39 49.88 -23.72
C THR A 275 -7.13 48.76 -22.73
N ALA A 276 -6.35 49.03 -21.68
CA ALA A 276 -6.15 48.07 -20.60
C ALA A 276 -7.39 48.02 -19.69
N LEU A 277 -7.46 47.02 -18.82
CA LEU A 277 -8.39 47.09 -17.69
C LEU A 277 -8.11 48.35 -16.87
N MET A 278 -9.17 48.95 -16.32
CA MET A 278 -9.01 50.08 -15.42
C MET A 278 -8.15 49.70 -14.21
N SER A 279 -7.49 50.67 -13.58
CA SER A 279 -6.73 50.44 -12.34
C SER A 279 -7.65 50.41 -11.11
N LEU A 280 -7.16 49.92 -9.96
CA LEU A 280 -7.91 50.03 -8.71
C LEU A 280 -8.14 51.50 -8.31
N THR A 281 -7.19 52.38 -8.62
CA THR A 281 -7.33 53.83 -8.43
C THR A 281 -8.50 54.38 -9.24
N ASP A 282 -8.66 53.93 -10.48
CA ASP A 282 -9.79 54.31 -11.33
C ASP A 282 -11.12 53.80 -10.77
N VAL A 283 -11.16 52.57 -10.24
CA VAL A 283 -12.39 52.02 -9.63
C VAL A 283 -12.78 52.84 -8.40
N VAL A 284 -11.81 53.16 -7.54
CA VAL A 284 -12.04 54.01 -6.37
C VAL A 284 -12.55 55.40 -6.77
N ALA A 285 -11.93 56.01 -7.78
CA ALA A 285 -12.35 57.31 -8.31
C ALA A 285 -13.77 57.24 -8.90
N MET A 286 -14.09 56.18 -9.64
CA MET A 286 -15.41 55.94 -10.23
C MET A 286 -16.50 55.84 -9.15
N ILE A 287 -16.28 55.06 -8.09
CA ILE A 287 -17.22 54.94 -6.96
C ILE A 287 -17.41 56.29 -6.27
N ASN A 288 -16.31 56.99 -5.96
CA ASN A 288 -16.36 58.28 -5.27
C ASN A 288 -17.00 59.39 -6.10
N GLY A 289 -16.86 59.34 -7.43
CA GLY A 289 -17.48 60.29 -8.35
C GLY A 289 -19.00 60.12 -8.52
N ALA A 290 -19.54 58.92 -8.25
CA ALA A 290 -20.95 58.62 -8.47
C ALA A 290 -21.92 59.29 -7.48
N SER A 291 -21.42 59.90 -6.40
CA SER A 291 -22.23 60.65 -5.42
C SER A 291 -23.35 59.83 -4.76
N ILE A 292 -23.14 58.53 -4.56
CA ILE A 292 -24.12 57.57 -4.01
C ILE A 292 -24.09 57.45 -2.46
N GLY A 293 -23.48 58.42 -1.79
CA GLY A 293 -23.37 58.44 -0.31
C GLY A 293 -22.36 57.46 0.27
N VAL A 294 -21.40 56.98 -0.54
CA VAL A 294 -20.28 56.16 -0.07
C VAL A 294 -18.94 56.80 -0.42
N THR A 295 -17.89 56.40 0.27
CA THR A 295 -16.49 56.72 -0.04
C THR A 295 -15.68 55.43 -0.05
N ALA A 296 -15.12 55.09 -1.22
CA ALA A 296 -14.14 54.05 -1.39
C ALA A 296 -12.73 54.58 -1.13
N SER A 297 -11.90 53.77 -0.47
CA SER A 297 -10.49 54.10 -0.20
C SER A 297 -9.66 52.83 -0.01
N LEU A 298 -8.39 52.89 -0.35
CA LEU A 298 -7.42 51.86 0.02
C LEU A 298 -6.92 52.14 1.43
N VAL A 299 -6.98 51.15 2.31
CA VAL A 299 -6.54 51.24 3.70
C VAL A 299 -5.46 50.21 3.99
N ASP A 300 -4.67 50.50 5.01
CA ASP A 300 -3.58 49.63 5.41
C ASP A 300 -4.10 48.33 6.03
N ASP A 301 -3.44 47.22 5.70
CA ASP A 301 -3.59 45.96 6.42
C ASP A 301 -2.92 46.03 7.82
N ALA A 302 -2.97 44.91 8.57
CA ALA A 302 -2.38 44.83 9.90
C ALA A 302 -0.85 45.09 9.92
N TYR A 303 -0.20 45.17 8.76
CA TYR A 303 1.23 45.35 8.58
C TYR A 303 1.59 46.69 7.94
N GLY A 304 0.63 47.61 7.82
CA GLY A 304 0.89 48.96 7.28
C GLY A 304 1.04 48.99 5.76
N ARG A 305 0.55 47.96 5.05
CA ARG A 305 0.56 47.95 3.58
C ARG A 305 -0.81 48.38 3.05
N PRO A 306 -0.91 49.30 2.08
CA PRO A 306 -2.19 49.72 1.52
C PRO A 306 -2.77 48.60 0.66
N ASN A 307 -3.49 47.68 1.31
CA ASN A 307 -3.80 46.37 0.76
C ASN A 307 -5.22 45.91 1.08
N LEU A 308 -6.07 46.78 1.58
CA LEU A 308 -7.48 46.49 1.84
C LEU A 308 -8.34 47.57 1.17
N LEU A 309 -9.39 47.16 0.45
CA LEU A 309 -10.37 48.11 -0.07
C LEU A 309 -11.44 48.33 0.99
N GLN A 310 -11.71 49.59 1.32
CA GLN A 310 -12.76 49.99 2.23
C GLN A 310 -13.80 50.83 1.50
N VAL A 311 -15.08 50.57 1.78
CA VAL A 311 -16.22 51.38 1.35
C VAL A 311 -16.97 51.84 2.61
N ASP A 312 -16.98 53.15 2.86
CA ASP A 312 -17.66 53.78 4.00
C ASP A 312 -18.93 54.49 3.53
N GLY A 313 -20.07 54.23 4.18
CA GLY A 313 -21.37 54.81 3.86
C GLY A 313 -21.70 56.11 4.60
N GLY A 314 -20.73 56.74 5.26
CA GLY A 314 -20.93 58.02 5.96
C GLY A 314 -21.96 57.96 7.09
N GLY A 315 -22.10 56.80 7.73
CA GLY A 315 -23.12 56.52 8.76
C GLY A 315 -24.38 55.80 8.26
N SER A 316 -24.52 55.60 6.95
CA SER A 316 -25.54 54.71 6.36
C SER A 316 -24.97 53.32 6.08
N ALA A 317 -25.82 52.30 6.13
CA ALA A 317 -25.40 50.94 5.79
C ALA A 317 -25.00 50.85 4.31
N VAL A 318 -23.86 50.20 4.03
CA VAL A 318 -23.38 49.95 2.67
C VAL A 318 -23.93 48.61 2.19
N THR A 319 -24.64 48.62 1.06
CA THR A 319 -25.06 47.40 0.35
C THR A 319 -24.14 47.16 -0.84
N LEU A 320 -23.72 45.90 -1.01
CA LEU A 320 -22.82 45.48 -2.07
C LEU A 320 -23.43 44.28 -2.80
N GLY A 321 -23.26 44.25 -4.11
CA GLY A 321 -23.65 43.13 -4.94
C GLY A 321 -25.12 43.17 -5.38
N ALA A 322 -25.36 42.71 -6.61
CA ALA A 322 -26.68 42.34 -7.11
C ALA A 322 -26.60 40.99 -7.83
N GLY A 323 -27.72 40.27 -7.92
CA GLY A 323 -27.76 38.99 -8.64
C GLY A 323 -27.50 39.08 -10.15
N ALA A 324 -27.46 40.30 -10.70
CA ALA A 324 -27.16 40.60 -12.10
C ALA A 324 -25.69 41.03 -12.33
N ASP A 325 -24.88 41.15 -11.27
CA ASP A 325 -23.48 41.53 -11.39
C ASP A 325 -22.71 40.48 -12.23
N THR A 326 -21.91 40.97 -13.18
CA THR A 326 -21.15 40.13 -14.13
C THR A 326 -19.65 40.15 -13.87
N SER A 327 -19.14 41.16 -13.15
CA SER A 327 -17.74 41.21 -12.72
C SER A 327 -17.52 40.41 -11.43
N ASN A 328 -16.35 39.79 -11.31
CA ASN A 328 -15.92 39.14 -10.07
C ASN A 328 -15.32 40.11 -9.03
N PHE A 329 -15.24 41.42 -9.31
CA PHE A 329 -14.53 42.41 -8.50
C PHE A 329 -14.87 42.40 -7.01
N LEU A 330 -16.16 42.41 -6.64
CA LEU A 330 -16.57 42.45 -5.22
C LEU A 330 -16.26 41.15 -4.46
N GLN A 331 -16.30 40.01 -5.15
CA GLN A 331 -16.00 38.70 -4.56
C GLN A 331 -14.53 38.61 -4.18
N THR A 332 -13.68 39.14 -5.04
CA THR A 332 -12.24 38.94 -4.99
C THR A 332 -11.46 40.06 -4.34
N THR A 333 -12.06 41.23 -4.24
CA THR A 333 -11.65 42.22 -3.24
C THR A 333 -12.10 41.81 -1.85
N HIS A 334 -12.78 40.66 -1.71
CA HIS A 334 -13.28 40.12 -0.45
C HIS A 334 -14.23 41.07 0.30
N LEU A 335 -14.78 42.07 -0.40
CA LEU A 335 -15.74 43.01 0.13
C LEU A 335 -17.12 42.37 0.32
N LEU A 336 -17.51 41.46 -0.58
CA LEU A 336 -18.80 40.77 -0.46
C LEU A 336 -18.86 39.86 0.77
N ALA A 337 -17.72 39.26 1.14
CA ALA A 337 -17.58 38.39 2.31
C ALA A 337 -17.45 39.14 3.65
N SER A 338 -17.21 40.46 3.62
CA SER A 338 -17.07 41.23 4.85
C SER A 338 -18.41 41.36 5.60
N PRO A 339 -18.39 41.61 6.93
CA PRO A 339 -19.61 41.86 7.68
C PRO A 339 -20.38 43.07 7.11
N GLY A 340 -21.72 42.97 7.07
CA GLY A 340 -22.56 44.11 6.71
C GLY A 340 -22.51 45.20 7.79
N GLY A 341 -22.61 46.46 7.38
CA GLY A 341 -22.51 47.59 8.29
C GLY A 341 -22.40 48.92 7.55
N THR A 342 -22.08 49.98 8.30
CA THR A 342 -21.85 51.33 7.75
C THR A 342 -20.52 51.47 7.03
N THR A 343 -19.56 50.60 7.35
CA THR A 343 -18.25 50.55 6.72
C THR A 343 -17.97 49.09 6.40
N ARG A 344 -17.55 48.81 5.17
CA ARG A 344 -17.20 47.48 4.70
C ARG A 344 -15.78 47.49 4.18
N THR A 345 -14.93 46.67 4.77
CA THR A 345 -13.52 46.54 4.41
C THR A 345 -13.25 45.13 3.91
N SER A 346 -12.35 44.96 2.95
CA SER A 346 -11.87 43.66 2.49
C SER A 346 -11.54 42.75 3.68
N LEU A 347 -12.02 41.50 3.63
CA LEU A 347 -11.75 40.53 4.70
C LEU A 347 -10.27 40.10 4.74
N TYR A 348 -9.62 40.07 3.58
CA TYR A 348 -8.22 39.70 3.40
C TYR A 348 -7.49 40.74 2.56
N GLY A 349 -6.16 40.71 2.60
CA GLY A 349 -5.31 41.50 1.71
C GLY A 349 -5.65 41.26 0.24
N LEU A 350 -5.70 42.33 -0.54
CA LEU A 350 -6.01 42.31 -1.97
C LEU A 350 -4.87 41.66 -2.78
N GLY A 351 -3.64 42.04 -2.47
CA GLY A 351 -2.41 41.40 -2.93
C GLY A 351 -1.74 40.57 -1.84
N GLY A 352 -0.76 39.77 -2.24
CA GLY A 352 0.02 38.90 -1.36
C GLY A 352 0.95 38.00 -2.15
N VAL A 353 1.55 37.01 -1.48
CA VAL A 353 2.39 36.02 -2.15
C VAL A 353 1.52 35.06 -2.97
N SER A 354 1.96 34.73 -4.18
CA SER A 354 1.36 33.65 -4.97
C SER A 354 1.98 32.32 -4.56
N LEU A 355 1.16 31.42 -4.01
CA LEU A 355 1.65 30.09 -3.59
C LEU A 355 1.97 29.16 -4.74
N ALA A 356 1.33 29.37 -5.89
CA ALA A 356 1.37 28.45 -7.04
C ALA A 356 2.31 28.93 -8.14
N ALA A 357 2.57 30.23 -8.25
CA ALA A 357 3.57 30.75 -9.18
C ALA A 357 4.98 30.32 -8.77
N ASP A 358 5.89 30.31 -9.74
CA ASP A 358 7.30 30.11 -9.48
C ASP A 358 7.82 31.22 -8.56
N LEU A 359 8.80 30.90 -7.72
CA LEU A 359 9.25 31.76 -6.62
C LEU A 359 9.74 33.14 -7.09
N GLN A 360 10.27 33.25 -8.31
CA GLN A 360 10.63 34.54 -8.92
C GLN A 360 9.39 35.43 -9.20
N ASP A 361 8.25 34.82 -9.53
CA ASP A 361 6.98 35.47 -9.86
C ASP A 361 5.98 35.43 -8.69
N ALA A 362 6.40 34.86 -7.56
CA ALA A 362 5.55 34.68 -6.38
C ALA A 362 5.22 36.00 -5.67
N ARG A 363 5.75 37.15 -6.15
CA ARG A 363 5.55 38.49 -5.57
C ARG A 363 6.02 38.59 -4.12
N LEU A 364 7.14 37.97 -3.79
CA LEU A 364 7.75 38.11 -2.45
C LEU A 364 8.15 39.56 -2.19
N GLN A 365 7.83 40.07 -1.01
CA GLN A 365 8.18 41.42 -0.58
C GLN A 365 9.71 41.61 -0.51
N THR A 366 10.41 40.58 -0.04
CA THR A 366 11.87 40.52 -0.07
C THR A 366 12.28 39.60 -1.22
N ALA A 367 12.94 40.17 -2.22
CA ALA A 367 13.41 39.41 -3.38
C ALA A 367 14.44 38.35 -2.97
N LEU A 368 14.44 37.23 -3.70
CA LEU A 368 15.50 36.23 -3.60
C LEU A 368 16.81 36.82 -4.14
N SER A 369 17.92 36.55 -3.47
CA SER A 369 19.24 37.08 -3.85
C SER A 369 19.87 36.36 -5.05
N GLN A 370 19.32 35.20 -5.42
CA GLN A 370 19.83 34.33 -6.47
C GLN A 370 18.73 33.38 -6.98
N PRO A 371 18.85 32.84 -8.21
CA PRO A 371 17.84 31.97 -8.80
C PRO A 371 17.80 30.57 -8.20
N ALA A 372 18.84 30.11 -7.48
CA ALA A 372 18.78 28.83 -6.77
C ALA A 372 19.66 28.88 -5.51
N GLY A 373 19.27 28.16 -4.46
CA GLY A 373 20.00 28.13 -3.19
C GLY A 373 19.51 27.04 -2.24
N SER A 374 19.96 27.06 -0.98
CA SER A 374 19.56 26.12 0.06
C SER A 374 19.44 26.74 1.46
N PHE A 375 18.63 26.10 2.30
CA PHE A 375 18.40 26.46 3.69
C PHE A 375 18.16 25.21 4.54
N GLU A 376 18.36 25.30 5.85
CA GLU A 376 18.18 24.22 6.79
C GLU A 376 17.06 24.48 7.80
N ILE A 377 16.31 23.43 8.11
CA ILE A 377 15.39 23.39 9.26
C ILE A 377 15.77 22.21 10.14
N ASN A 378 16.11 22.47 11.41
CA ASN A 378 16.58 21.45 12.36
C ASN A 378 17.72 20.57 11.80
N GLY A 379 18.64 21.15 11.02
CA GLY A 379 19.77 20.45 10.40
C GLY A 379 19.43 19.60 9.18
N VAL A 380 18.21 19.71 8.65
CA VAL A 380 17.79 19.09 7.38
C VAL A 380 17.81 20.15 6.29
N GLU A 381 18.60 19.92 5.24
CA GLU A 381 18.76 20.81 4.09
C GLU A 381 17.58 20.72 3.11
N PHE A 382 17.18 21.88 2.59
CA PHE A 382 16.20 22.08 1.54
C PHE A 382 16.81 22.99 0.48
N THR A 383 16.59 22.68 -0.79
CA THR A 383 16.97 23.55 -1.92
C THR A 383 15.76 24.32 -2.43
N PHE A 384 16.00 25.46 -3.06
CA PHE A 384 14.98 26.17 -3.85
C PHE A 384 15.55 26.54 -5.22
N ASP A 385 14.67 26.57 -6.22
CA ASP A 385 14.91 27.07 -7.57
C ASP A 385 13.82 28.10 -7.91
N ALA A 386 14.19 29.36 -8.10
CA ALA A 386 13.28 30.47 -8.29
C ALA A 386 12.46 30.36 -9.59
N GLU A 387 12.99 29.67 -10.61
CA GLU A 387 12.37 29.49 -11.92
C GLU A 387 11.47 28.24 -11.98
N ASN A 388 11.63 27.29 -11.06
CA ASN A 388 10.99 25.97 -11.16
C ASN A 388 10.25 25.52 -9.87
N ASP A 389 10.49 26.18 -8.74
CA ASP A 389 9.78 25.91 -7.49
C ASP A 389 8.75 26.99 -7.21
N SER A 390 7.60 26.57 -6.70
CA SER A 390 6.63 27.46 -6.06
C SER A 390 6.72 27.37 -4.53
N LEU A 391 6.20 28.38 -3.82
CA LEU A 391 6.17 28.36 -2.36
C LEU A 391 5.35 27.17 -1.82
N SER A 392 4.28 26.77 -2.53
CA SER A 392 3.48 25.58 -2.17
C SER A 392 4.29 24.28 -2.26
N ASN A 393 5.19 24.15 -3.24
CA ASN A 393 6.08 23.01 -3.38
C ASN A 393 7.12 22.97 -2.25
N VAL A 394 7.70 24.12 -1.89
CA VAL A 394 8.63 24.21 -0.75
C VAL A 394 7.96 23.84 0.56
N ILE A 395 6.77 24.38 0.85
CA ILE A 395 5.97 24.04 2.05
C ILE A 395 5.68 22.53 2.09
N SER A 396 5.32 21.95 0.95
CA SER A 396 5.04 20.52 0.83
C SER A 396 6.29 19.67 1.11
N ARG A 397 7.46 20.07 0.60
CA ARG A 397 8.75 19.42 0.90
C ARG A 397 9.09 19.48 2.38
N ILE A 398 8.91 20.63 3.03
CA ILE A 398 9.12 20.78 4.48
C ILE A 398 8.20 19.81 5.25
N ASN A 399 6.91 19.78 4.92
CA ASN A 399 5.92 18.94 5.61
C ASN A 399 6.19 17.44 5.52
N GLN A 400 6.75 17.00 4.40
CA GLN A 400 7.09 15.59 4.10
C GLN A 400 8.49 15.18 4.61
N SER A 401 9.30 16.14 5.05
CA SER A 401 10.67 15.90 5.50
C SER A 401 10.78 15.29 6.91
N SER A 402 12.00 14.85 7.24
CA SER A 402 12.41 14.49 8.60
C SER A 402 12.81 15.68 9.48
N ALA A 403 12.61 16.93 9.04
CA ALA A 403 12.97 18.13 9.79
C ALA A 403 12.15 18.33 11.08
N GLY A 404 11.16 17.46 11.34
CA GLY A 404 10.41 17.48 12.60
C GLY A 404 9.48 18.68 12.76
N VAL A 405 9.11 19.38 11.68
CA VAL A 405 8.17 20.50 11.68
C VAL A 405 7.03 20.31 10.68
N THR A 406 5.98 21.09 10.85
CA THR A 406 4.91 21.33 9.87
C THR A 406 4.91 22.81 9.50
N ALA A 407 4.95 23.10 8.21
CA ALA A 407 4.83 24.42 7.62
C ALA A 407 3.39 24.66 7.15
N ALA A 408 2.83 25.82 7.46
CA ALA A 408 1.50 26.24 7.03
C ALA A 408 1.49 27.72 6.70
N TYR A 409 0.89 28.08 5.56
CA TYR A 409 0.68 29.47 5.17
C TYR A 409 -0.74 29.90 5.53
N ASP A 410 -0.85 31.08 6.13
CA ASP A 410 -2.13 31.73 6.45
C ASP A 410 -2.38 32.88 5.46
N LEU A 411 -3.43 32.75 4.65
CA LEU A 411 -3.82 33.75 3.64
C LEU A 411 -4.31 35.04 4.27
N ALA A 412 -4.91 35.00 5.47
CA ALA A 412 -5.46 36.19 6.09
C ALA A 412 -4.36 37.13 6.59
N THR A 413 -3.25 36.54 7.05
CA THR A 413 -2.10 37.27 7.57
C THR A 413 -0.92 37.31 6.60
N ASP A 414 -1.00 36.62 5.45
CA ASP A 414 0.04 36.49 4.44
C ASP A 414 1.37 36.04 5.09
N ARG A 415 1.33 35.02 5.95
CA ARG A 415 2.48 34.56 6.77
C ARG A 415 2.65 33.05 6.75
N LEU A 416 3.91 32.62 6.76
CA LEU A 416 4.29 31.23 6.96
C LEU A 416 4.51 30.95 8.44
N THR A 417 3.98 29.84 8.95
CA THR A 417 4.20 29.36 10.31
C THR A 417 4.81 27.97 10.26
N LEU A 418 5.89 27.76 11.01
CA LEU A 418 6.46 26.46 11.32
C LEU A 418 6.03 26.03 12.72
N THR A 419 5.54 24.81 12.85
CA THR A 419 5.16 24.19 14.14
C THR A 419 5.96 22.91 14.32
N SER A 420 6.64 22.76 15.46
CA SER A 420 7.34 21.52 15.80
C SER A 420 6.35 20.34 15.90
N LYS A 421 6.72 19.18 15.34
CA LYS A 421 5.99 17.91 15.53
C LYS A 421 6.27 17.31 16.90
N ALA A 422 7.42 17.63 17.50
CA ALA A 422 7.73 17.32 18.89
C ALA A 422 7.18 18.40 19.82
N THR A 423 6.71 18.00 20.99
CA THR A 423 6.36 18.92 22.08
C THR A 423 7.58 19.20 22.98
N GLY A 424 7.42 20.13 23.91
CA GLY A 424 8.45 20.53 24.84
C GLY A 424 9.13 21.84 24.45
N SER A 425 9.97 22.33 25.36
CA SER A 425 10.67 23.63 25.22
C SER A 425 11.93 23.54 24.35
N THR A 426 11.77 23.05 23.12
CA THR A 426 12.85 22.96 22.11
C THR A 426 12.63 23.96 20.99
N SER A 427 13.63 24.79 20.68
CA SER A 427 13.58 25.72 19.55
C SER A 427 13.67 25.00 18.20
N ILE A 428 13.13 25.62 17.16
CA ILE A 428 13.31 25.23 15.76
C ILE A 428 14.60 25.90 15.26
N SER A 429 15.58 25.14 14.77
CA SER A 429 16.77 25.70 14.14
C SER A 429 16.45 26.11 12.71
N LEU A 430 16.83 27.33 12.31
CA LEU A 430 16.53 27.94 11.01
C LEU A 430 17.80 28.64 10.52
N GLU A 431 18.31 28.24 9.36
CA GLU A 431 19.56 28.79 8.79
C GLU A 431 19.48 28.81 7.26
N ASP A 432 19.78 29.95 6.64
CA ASP A 432 20.03 30.00 5.19
C ASP A 432 21.49 29.57 4.94
N VAL A 433 21.69 28.57 4.07
CA VAL A 433 23.02 28.01 3.77
C VAL A 433 23.59 28.66 2.51
N ASP A 434 22.78 28.75 1.46
CA ASP A 434 23.09 29.42 0.19
C ASP A 434 21.87 30.22 -0.29
N GLY A 435 22.04 31.53 -0.52
CA GLY A 435 20.94 32.45 -0.79
C GLY A 435 20.28 33.02 0.47
N ASN A 436 18.98 33.35 0.38
CA ASN A 436 18.26 34.11 1.41
C ASN A 436 16.79 33.70 1.58
N PHE A 437 16.44 32.44 1.32
CA PHE A 437 15.05 32.00 1.31
C PHE A 437 14.33 32.27 2.63
N LEU A 438 14.92 31.92 3.78
CA LEU A 438 14.32 32.14 5.09
C LEU A 438 14.20 33.62 5.42
N VAL A 439 15.13 34.46 4.98
CA VAL A 439 14.98 35.92 5.04
C VAL A 439 13.79 36.38 4.18
N ALA A 440 13.69 35.88 2.94
CA ALA A 440 12.65 36.25 2.00
C ALA A 440 11.24 35.88 2.50
N VAL A 441 11.11 34.73 3.17
CA VAL A 441 9.86 34.31 3.82
C VAL A 441 9.73 34.78 5.27
N GLY A 442 10.58 35.71 5.72
CA GLY A 442 10.52 36.33 7.04
C GLY A 442 10.75 35.40 8.24
N LEU A 443 11.23 34.18 8.02
CA LEU A 443 11.49 33.20 9.10
C LEU A 443 12.89 33.35 9.71
N SER A 444 13.82 33.99 9.01
CA SER A 444 15.16 34.27 9.54
C SER A 444 15.07 35.22 10.74
N GLY A 445 15.56 34.78 11.90
CA GLY A 445 15.49 35.55 13.15
C GLY A 445 14.07 35.72 13.73
N ALA A 446 13.06 35.02 13.20
CA ALA A 446 11.70 35.10 13.70
C ALA A 446 11.63 34.68 15.18
N ALA A 447 10.96 35.49 16.00
CA ALA A 447 10.72 35.16 17.40
C ALA A 447 9.88 33.87 17.49
N GLN A 448 10.36 32.92 18.30
CA GLN A 448 9.68 31.64 18.49
C GLN A 448 8.88 31.66 19.79
N THR A 449 7.65 31.17 19.73
CA THR A 449 6.89 30.81 20.93
C THR A 449 7.30 29.39 21.29
N LEU A 450 8.14 29.23 22.31
CA LEU A 450 8.60 27.92 22.75
C LEU A 450 7.43 27.09 23.30
N GLY A 451 7.48 25.79 23.03
CA GLY A 451 6.58 24.82 23.65
C GLY A 451 6.88 24.67 25.13
N GLU A 452 5.90 24.17 25.87
CA GLU A 452 6.02 23.86 27.29
C GLU A 452 6.22 22.35 27.48
N ASN A 453 6.85 21.94 28.58
CA ASN A 453 6.91 20.55 28.98
C ASN A 453 5.62 20.15 29.71
N ALA A 454 5.21 18.88 29.55
CA ALA A 454 4.17 18.30 30.39
C ALA A 454 4.66 18.25 31.83
N SER A 455 3.77 18.55 32.78
CA SER A 455 4.08 18.44 34.20
C SER A 455 3.02 17.61 34.92
N TYR A 456 3.48 16.66 35.74
CA TYR A 456 2.61 15.68 36.39
C TYR A 456 3.20 15.18 37.71
N ARG A 457 2.36 14.59 38.57
CA ARG A 457 2.77 13.92 39.82
C ARG A 457 2.27 12.49 39.82
N VAL A 458 3.07 11.61 40.43
CA VAL A 458 2.69 10.22 40.73
C VAL A 458 2.63 10.09 42.25
N ASP A 459 1.55 9.52 42.78
CA ASP A 459 1.34 9.27 44.22
C ASP A 459 1.50 10.50 45.12
N GLY A 460 1.05 11.65 44.63
CA GLY A 460 1.18 12.94 45.34
C GLY A 460 2.62 13.39 45.55
N GLY A 461 3.58 12.78 44.85
CA GLY A 461 5.00 13.09 44.95
C GLY A 461 5.40 14.44 44.34
N ALA A 462 6.71 14.63 44.15
CA ALA A 462 7.25 15.83 43.53
C ALA A 462 6.76 15.99 42.09
N LEU A 463 6.67 17.24 41.63
CA LEU A 463 6.34 17.55 40.24
C LEU A 463 7.45 17.02 39.32
N ARG A 464 7.04 16.23 38.33
CA ARG A 464 7.89 15.67 37.28
C ARG A 464 7.57 16.33 35.96
N TYR A 465 8.52 16.27 35.02
CA TYR A 465 8.41 16.90 33.72
C TYR A 465 8.71 15.91 32.61
N SER A 466 8.05 16.09 31.48
CA SER A 466 8.32 15.36 30.25
C SER A 466 8.23 16.30 29.06
N THR A 467 9.14 16.15 28.09
CA THR A 467 9.03 16.87 26.81
C THR A 467 7.88 16.35 25.96
N SER A 468 7.32 15.17 26.28
CA SER A 468 6.24 14.52 25.56
C SER A 468 4.99 14.32 26.41
N ASN A 469 3.82 14.34 25.78
CA ASN A 469 2.57 13.90 26.39
C ASN A 469 2.47 12.37 26.49
N THR A 470 3.41 11.62 25.91
CA THR A 470 3.56 10.18 26.15
C THR A 470 4.76 9.93 27.05
N VAL A 471 4.49 9.43 28.25
CA VAL A 471 5.45 9.25 29.35
C VAL A 471 5.59 7.76 29.65
N ALA A 472 6.74 7.17 29.33
CA ALA A 472 6.98 5.72 29.48
C ALA A 472 7.82 5.35 30.72
N ASP A 473 8.35 6.36 31.42
CA ASP A 473 9.32 6.22 32.51
C ASP A 473 8.80 6.77 33.85
N ALA A 474 7.53 7.23 33.89
CA ALA A 474 6.89 7.67 35.11
C ALA A 474 6.81 6.55 36.16
N VAL A 475 6.41 5.36 35.72
CA VAL A 475 6.28 4.14 36.54
C VAL A 475 6.88 2.96 35.74
N PRO A 476 7.78 2.15 36.31
CA PRO A 476 8.40 1.04 35.58
C PRO A 476 7.38 0.10 34.92
N GLY A 477 7.48 -0.06 33.60
CA GLY A 477 6.60 -0.92 32.81
C GLY A 477 5.24 -0.31 32.45
N VAL A 478 4.97 0.96 32.82
CA VAL A 478 3.70 1.64 32.47
C VAL A 478 3.98 2.83 31.56
N THR A 479 3.25 2.92 30.45
CA THR A 479 3.23 4.06 29.55
C THR A 479 1.93 4.82 29.71
N LEU A 480 2.05 6.12 30.00
CA LEU A 480 0.95 7.07 30.16
C LEU A 480 0.88 8.00 28.96
N THR A 481 -0.29 8.22 28.39
CA THR A 481 -0.56 9.24 27.37
C THR A 481 -1.49 10.27 27.97
N LEU A 482 -0.93 11.44 28.28
CA LEU A 482 -1.60 12.60 28.86
C LEU A 482 -2.38 13.32 27.77
N LYS A 483 -3.67 13.57 28.00
CA LYS A 483 -4.55 14.19 27.01
C LYS A 483 -5.15 15.49 27.51
N GLU A 484 -5.44 15.57 28.81
CA GLU A 484 -5.98 16.75 29.47
C GLU A 484 -5.37 16.90 30.87
N THR A 485 -5.48 18.11 31.43
CA THR A 485 -5.15 18.35 32.83
C THR A 485 -6.20 17.73 33.74
N THR A 486 -5.80 17.24 34.91
CA THR A 486 -6.74 16.63 35.86
C THR A 486 -7.14 17.65 36.94
N PRO A 487 -8.44 17.89 37.18
CA PRO A 487 -8.88 18.76 38.29
C PRO A 487 -8.63 18.13 39.66
N ALA A 488 -8.54 16.80 39.73
CA ALA A 488 -8.13 16.01 40.87
C ALA A 488 -7.41 14.75 40.39
N ALA A 489 -6.50 14.20 41.20
CA ALA A 489 -5.71 13.03 40.81
C ALA A 489 -6.61 11.84 40.41
N VAL A 490 -6.28 11.22 39.28
CA VAL A 490 -6.92 9.99 38.79
C VAL A 490 -6.14 8.78 39.32
N THR A 491 -6.80 7.63 39.45
CA THR A 491 -6.17 6.36 39.85
C THR A 491 -5.96 5.50 38.62
N VAL A 492 -4.75 4.98 38.44
CA VAL A 492 -4.41 4.00 37.41
C VAL A 492 -4.19 2.66 38.08
N ASP A 493 -5.10 1.71 37.83
CA ASP A 493 -4.99 0.33 38.28
C ASP A 493 -4.29 -0.50 37.21
N VAL A 494 -3.28 -1.26 37.60
CA VAL A 494 -2.61 -2.26 36.78
C VAL A 494 -3.00 -3.64 37.31
N SER A 495 -3.67 -4.43 36.49
CA SER A 495 -4.12 -5.80 36.84
C SER A 495 -3.52 -6.83 35.90
N GLN A 496 -3.55 -8.10 36.34
CA GLN A 496 -3.29 -9.22 35.44
C GLN A 496 -4.34 -9.26 34.33
N ASP A 497 -3.91 -9.39 33.07
CA ASP A 497 -4.81 -9.64 31.94
C ASP A 497 -4.76 -11.12 31.53
N ASN A 498 -5.89 -11.80 31.75
CA ASN A 498 -6.05 -13.21 31.41
C ASN A 498 -6.74 -13.42 30.04
N GLY A 499 -7.11 -12.36 29.33
CA GLY A 499 -7.87 -12.42 28.08
C GLY A 499 -7.17 -13.23 26.98
N ASN A 500 -5.87 -13.00 26.80
CA ASN A 500 -5.06 -13.72 25.82
C ASN A 500 -4.99 -15.23 26.14
N ALA A 501 -4.73 -15.59 27.40
CA ALA A 501 -4.70 -16.98 27.84
C ALA A 501 -6.05 -17.68 27.66
N LYS A 502 -7.17 -17.04 28.05
CA LYS A 502 -8.52 -17.58 27.85
C LYS A 502 -8.81 -17.85 26.37
N THR A 503 -8.48 -16.89 25.51
CA THR A 503 -8.69 -17.00 24.05
C THR A 503 -7.86 -18.14 23.46
N ALA A 504 -6.58 -18.24 23.85
CA ALA A 504 -5.70 -19.31 23.40
C ALA A 504 -6.17 -20.69 23.87
N ILE A 505 -6.66 -20.81 25.12
CA ILE A 505 -7.22 -22.06 25.64
C ILE A 505 -8.49 -22.45 24.88
N GLN A 506 -9.40 -21.51 24.62
CA GLN A 506 -10.61 -21.78 23.84
C GLN A 506 -10.29 -22.26 22.42
N ALA A 507 -9.29 -21.63 21.78
CA ALA A 507 -8.83 -22.03 20.46
C ALA A 507 -8.19 -23.43 20.46
N LEU A 508 -7.38 -23.76 21.47
CA LEU A 508 -6.87 -25.11 21.70
C LEU A 508 -8.01 -26.11 21.82
N VAL A 509 -8.98 -25.86 22.72
CA VAL A 509 -10.09 -26.77 22.99
C VAL A 509 -10.87 -27.06 21.72
N LYS A 510 -11.19 -26.03 20.94
CA LYS A 510 -11.88 -26.15 19.65
C LYS A 510 -11.08 -27.02 18.67
N GLN A 511 -9.80 -26.71 18.47
CA GLN A 511 -8.98 -27.42 17.49
C GLN A 511 -8.67 -28.85 17.92
N PHE A 512 -8.49 -29.08 19.23
CA PHE A 512 -8.29 -30.41 19.81
C PHE A 512 -9.51 -31.30 19.58
N ASN A 513 -10.71 -30.80 19.88
CA ASN A 513 -11.95 -31.52 19.64
C ASN A 513 -12.16 -31.78 18.14
N ALA A 514 -11.90 -30.80 17.28
CA ALA A 514 -12.00 -30.98 15.83
C ALA A 514 -11.05 -32.08 15.30
N ALA A 515 -9.80 -32.11 15.77
CA ALA A 515 -8.84 -33.15 15.39
C ALA A 515 -9.29 -34.55 15.82
N ARG A 516 -9.78 -34.68 17.06
CA ARG A 516 -10.31 -35.96 17.57
C ARG A 516 -11.55 -36.42 16.83
N THR A 517 -12.51 -35.53 16.59
CA THR A 517 -13.72 -35.85 15.81
C THR A 517 -13.37 -36.32 14.41
N LEU A 518 -12.47 -35.63 13.71
CA LEU A 518 -12.00 -36.06 12.40
C LEU A 518 -11.40 -37.47 12.43
N MET A 519 -10.48 -37.74 13.36
CA MET A 519 -9.85 -39.06 13.49
C MET A 519 -10.86 -40.16 13.84
N LYS A 520 -11.83 -39.86 14.71
CA LYS A 520 -12.92 -40.77 15.09
C LYS A 520 -13.83 -41.06 13.88
N ASP A 521 -14.23 -40.03 13.15
CA ASP A 521 -15.09 -40.17 11.97
C ASP A 521 -14.42 -40.93 10.83
N LEU A 522 -13.12 -40.74 10.63
CA LEU A 522 -12.36 -41.47 9.62
C LEU A 522 -12.13 -42.94 10.02
N THR A 523 -12.15 -43.29 11.31
CA THR A 523 -11.85 -44.65 11.79
C THR A 523 -13.07 -45.44 12.29
N LYS A 524 -14.25 -44.81 12.39
CA LYS A 524 -15.46 -45.46 12.92
C LYS A 524 -15.94 -46.60 12.04
N TYR A 525 -16.43 -47.64 12.70
CA TYR A 525 -17.20 -48.71 12.08
C TYR A 525 -18.70 -48.38 12.21
N VAL A 526 -19.45 -48.60 11.14
CA VAL A 526 -20.91 -48.48 11.11
C VAL A 526 -21.46 -49.79 10.55
N GLU A 527 -22.34 -50.44 11.31
CA GLU A 527 -22.90 -51.77 10.98
C GLU A 527 -23.81 -51.70 9.74
N ASP A 528 -24.69 -50.69 9.65
CA ASP A 528 -25.58 -50.44 8.51
C ASP A 528 -25.31 -49.06 7.88
N GLY A 529 -24.12 -48.87 7.29
CA GLY A 529 -23.77 -47.61 6.63
C GLY A 529 -22.34 -47.55 6.09
N GLN A 530 -21.92 -46.36 5.65
CA GLN A 530 -20.54 -46.12 5.22
C GLN A 530 -19.62 -45.97 6.44
N SER A 531 -18.80 -46.99 6.70
CA SER A 531 -17.69 -46.90 7.65
C SER A 531 -16.67 -45.85 7.22
N GLY A 532 -15.93 -45.29 8.16
CA GLY A 532 -14.87 -44.34 7.88
C GLY A 532 -13.81 -44.93 6.95
N VAL A 533 -13.23 -44.11 6.07
CA VAL A 533 -12.27 -44.58 5.05
C VAL A 533 -10.97 -45.19 5.63
N LEU A 534 -10.62 -44.81 6.87
CA LEU A 534 -9.50 -45.34 7.65
C LEU A 534 -9.95 -46.39 8.67
N MET A 535 -11.12 -47.01 8.50
CA MET A 535 -11.56 -48.13 9.32
C MET A 535 -10.50 -49.23 9.32
N GLY A 536 -10.10 -49.64 10.52
CA GLY A 536 -9.03 -50.61 10.75
C GLY A 536 -7.62 -50.02 10.89
N ASP A 537 -7.38 -48.75 10.54
CA ASP A 537 -6.08 -48.11 10.74
C ASP A 537 -5.78 -47.98 12.25
N SER A 538 -4.74 -48.69 12.70
CA SER A 538 -4.32 -48.70 14.11
C SER A 538 -3.58 -47.42 14.49
N THR A 539 -2.91 -46.78 13.53
CA THR A 539 -2.05 -45.63 13.79
C THR A 539 -2.88 -44.42 14.20
N VAL A 540 -3.93 -44.10 13.45
CA VAL A 540 -4.82 -42.97 13.77
C VAL A 540 -5.51 -43.16 15.12
N ARG A 541 -5.91 -44.41 15.47
CA ARG A 541 -6.47 -44.74 16.78
C ARG A 541 -5.47 -44.69 17.93
N ILE A 542 -4.18 -44.95 17.68
CA ILE A 542 -3.12 -44.77 18.67
C ILE A 542 -2.89 -43.28 18.91
N VAL A 543 -2.87 -42.48 17.84
CA VAL A 543 -2.71 -41.02 17.92
C VAL A 543 -3.84 -40.38 18.74
N ASP A 544 -5.10 -40.68 18.43
CA ASP A 544 -6.24 -40.16 19.18
C ASP A 544 -6.15 -40.49 20.69
N ARG A 545 -5.86 -41.75 21.03
CA ARG A 545 -5.70 -42.17 22.44
C ARG A 545 -4.55 -41.46 23.14
N ARG A 546 -3.43 -41.26 22.45
CA ARG A 546 -2.25 -40.60 23.04
C ARG A 546 -2.46 -39.10 23.23
N LEU A 547 -3.13 -38.42 22.30
CA LEU A 547 -3.54 -37.02 22.47
C LEU A 547 -4.42 -36.84 23.70
N ARG A 548 -5.43 -37.71 23.87
CA ARG A 548 -6.30 -37.70 25.05
C ARG A 548 -5.50 -37.95 26.34
N SER A 549 -4.63 -38.95 26.32
CA SER A 549 -3.76 -39.29 27.45
C SER A 549 -2.84 -38.14 27.86
N ALA A 550 -2.32 -37.38 26.89
CA ALA A 550 -1.41 -36.27 27.14
C ALA A 550 -2.10 -35.09 27.86
N ILE A 551 -3.36 -34.80 27.56
CA ILE A 551 -4.12 -33.73 28.23
C ILE A 551 -4.45 -34.07 29.70
N VAL A 552 -4.67 -35.35 30.01
CA VAL A 552 -5.04 -35.81 31.37
C VAL A 552 -3.81 -36.11 32.22
N ALA A 553 -2.63 -36.26 31.61
CA ALA A 553 -1.39 -36.51 32.32
C ALA A 553 -1.02 -35.31 33.23
N PRO A 554 -0.52 -35.57 34.46
CA PRO A 554 0.07 -34.52 35.27
C PRO A 554 1.34 -33.97 34.58
N ALA A 555 1.62 -32.69 34.80
CA ALA A 555 2.88 -32.10 34.37
C ALA A 555 4.07 -32.72 35.14
N LEU A 556 5.21 -32.84 34.45
CA LEU A 556 6.42 -33.40 35.03
C LEU A 556 7.11 -32.34 35.89
N GLY A 557 7.51 -32.68 37.12
CA GLY A 557 8.31 -31.81 37.99
C GLY A 557 7.65 -30.47 38.35
N VAL A 558 6.31 -30.40 38.29
CA VAL A 558 5.54 -29.23 38.71
C VAL A 558 4.98 -29.48 40.11
N ASP A 559 5.55 -28.79 41.10
CA ASP A 559 5.06 -28.78 42.48
C ASP A 559 4.01 -27.68 42.70
N GLY A 560 3.09 -27.91 43.65
CA GLY A 560 2.04 -26.97 44.03
C GLY A 560 0.61 -27.51 43.83
N PRO A 561 -0.41 -26.65 43.98
CA PRO A 561 -1.83 -27.05 43.92
C PRO A 561 -2.33 -27.37 42.50
N PHE A 562 -1.60 -26.93 41.46
CA PHE A 562 -1.97 -27.13 40.05
C PHE A 562 -0.97 -28.07 39.37
N GLN A 563 -1.27 -29.36 39.36
CA GLN A 563 -0.39 -30.39 38.77
C GLN A 563 -0.92 -30.92 37.44
N SER A 564 -2.20 -30.71 37.16
CA SER A 564 -2.88 -31.21 35.97
C SER A 564 -3.85 -30.18 35.40
N LEU A 565 -4.13 -30.25 34.10
CA LEU A 565 -5.01 -29.28 33.42
C LEU A 565 -6.45 -29.27 33.98
N GLN A 566 -6.90 -30.37 34.58
CA GLN A 566 -8.19 -30.45 35.28
C GLN A 566 -8.23 -29.57 36.54
N ASP A 567 -7.09 -29.33 37.19
CA ASP A 567 -7.01 -28.50 38.40
C ASP A 567 -7.35 -27.04 38.09
N ILE A 568 -7.11 -26.63 36.85
CA ILE A 568 -7.38 -25.27 36.34
C ILE A 568 -8.57 -25.20 35.37
N GLY A 569 -9.35 -26.28 35.24
CA GLY A 569 -10.63 -26.26 34.54
C GLY A 569 -10.65 -26.79 33.11
N LEU A 570 -9.61 -27.47 32.64
CA LEU A 570 -9.63 -28.19 31.35
C LEU A 570 -9.83 -29.69 31.59
N SER A 571 -10.94 -30.26 31.12
CA SER A 571 -11.26 -31.68 31.36
C SER A 571 -12.12 -32.31 30.27
N PHE A 572 -12.17 -33.64 30.19
CA PHE A 572 -13.06 -34.36 29.27
C PHE A 572 -14.45 -34.54 29.87
N GLY A 573 -15.24 -33.47 29.87
CA GLY A 573 -16.66 -33.45 30.27
C GLY A 573 -17.09 -32.23 31.07
N ALA A 574 -18.39 -32.18 31.41
CA ALA A 574 -18.87 -31.24 32.42
C ALA A 574 -18.27 -31.61 33.80
N ILE A 575 -18.09 -30.62 34.68
CA ILE A 575 -17.50 -30.85 36.01
C ILE A 575 -18.24 -31.97 36.74
N GLY A 576 -17.48 -32.95 37.28
CA GLY A 576 -18.03 -34.10 38.00
C GLY A 576 -18.40 -35.29 37.12
N SER A 577 -18.22 -35.21 35.80
CA SER A 577 -18.33 -36.37 34.91
C SER A 577 -17.26 -37.40 35.28
N ALA A 578 -17.66 -38.67 35.40
CA ALA A 578 -16.71 -39.76 35.61
C ALA A 578 -15.64 -39.77 34.50
N VAL A 579 -14.40 -40.10 34.83
CA VAL A 579 -13.30 -40.21 33.86
C VAL A 579 -13.71 -41.19 32.75
N GLY A 580 -13.91 -40.68 31.52
CA GLY A 580 -14.36 -41.48 30.37
C GLY A 580 -15.84 -41.35 29.99
N ALA A 581 -16.64 -40.56 30.71
CA ALA A 581 -18.07 -40.37 30.42
C ALA A 581 -18.35 -39.45 29.21
N THR A 582 -17.41 -38.59 28.83
CA THR A 582 -17.53 -37.76 27.62
C THR A 582 -16.23 -37.77 26.82
N ASP A 583 -16.35 -37.52 25.52
CA ASP A 583 -15.24 -37.55 24.56
C ASP A 583 -14.69 -36.17 24.20
N GLU A 584 -15.30 -35.07 24.64
CA GLU A 584 -14.90 -33.70 24.28
C GLU A 584 -14.16 -33.00 25.41
N LEU A 585 -13.09 -32.29 25.07
CA LEU A 585 -12.38 -31.40 25.97
C LEU A 585 -13.26 -30.16 26.22
N SER A 586 -13.40 -29.76 27.47
CA SER A 586 -14.16 -28.59 27.92
C SER A 586 -13.24 -27.60 28.65
N PHE A 587 -13.63 -26.32 28.68
CA PHE A 587 -12.92 -25.27 29.40
C PHE A 587 -13.85 -24.53 30.35
N ASN A 588 -13.57 -24.63 31.65
CA ASN A 588 -14.24 -23.85 32.68
C ASN A 588 -13.49 -22.54 32.93
N VAL A 589 -14.02 -21.46 32.37
CA VAL A 589 -13.44 -20.10 32.48
C VAL A 589 -13.36 -19.64 33.94
N SER A 590 -14.38 -19.91 34.75
CA SER A 590 -14.40 -19.46 36.16
C SER A 590 -13.33 -20.13 37.02
N LYS A 591 -13.09 -21.44 36.85
CA LYS A 591 -12.05 -22.17 37.57
C LYS A 591 -10.66 -21.73 37.13
N PHE A 592 -10.49 -21.44 35.84
CA PHE A 592 -9.27 -20.86 35.32
C PHE A 592 -9.01 -19.45 35.87
N ASP A 593 -10.04 -18.61 35.93
CA ASP A 593 -9.94 -17.27 36.50
C ASP A 593 -9.57 -17.32 37.99
N GLN A 594 -10.10 -18.30 38.75
CA GLN A 594 -9.68 -18.53 40.13
C GLN A 594 -8.21 -18.95 40.23
N ALA A 595 -7.76 -19.90 39.41
CA ALA A 595 -6.38 -20.35 39.42
C ALA A 595 -5.40 -19.24 39.02
N MET A 596 -5.75 -18.43 38.03
CA MET A 596 -4.96 -17.27 37.61
C MET A 596 -4.97 -16.15 38.65
N ALA A 597 -6.02 -16.02 39.47
CA ALA A 597 -6.04 -15.06 40.57
C ALA A 597 -5.19 -15.54 41.77
N GLU A 598 -5.09 -16.85 41.98
CA GLU A 598 -4.32 -17.46 43.08
C GLU A 598 -2.81 -17.49 42.78
N ASP A 599 -2.40 -18.04 41.63
CA ASP A 599 -0.99 -18.10 41.22
C ASP A 599 -0.84 -18.19 39.68
N PRO A 600 -0.73 -17.05 38.98
CA PRO A 600 -0.52 -17.01 37.53
C PRO A 600 0.74 -17.77 37.06
N GLU A 601 1.81 -17.79 37.87
CA GLU A 601 3.06 -18.44 37.48
C GLU A 601 2.98 -19.96 37.63
N ALA A 602 2.26 -20.48 38.63
CA ALA A 602 1.95 -21.90 38.70
C ALA A 602 1.10 -22.34 37.49
N VAL A 603 0.10 -21.56 37.08
CA VAL A 603 -0.68 -21.85 35.86
C VAL A 603 0.22 -21.82 34.62
N ARG A 604 1.07 -20.80 34.47
CA ARG A 604 2.02 -20.73 33.35
C ARG A 604 2.98 -21.93 33.34
N ARG A 605 3.53 -22.34 34.48
CA ARG A 605 4.40 -23.52 34.59
C ARG A 605 3.65 -24.80 34.21
N LEU A 606 2.39 -24.95 34.63
CA LEU A 606 1.56 -26.10 34.26
C LEU A 606 1.35 -26.22 32.74
N PHE A 607 1.14 -25.12 32.02
CA PHE A 607 1.03 -25.14 30.56
C PHE A 607 2.41 -25.26 29.88
N ALA A 608 3.29 -24.31 30.17
CA ALA A 608 4.46 -23.98 29.35
C ALA A 608 5.81 -24.20 30.04
N GLY A 609 5.82 -24.56 31.33
CA GLY A 609 7.03 -24.76 32.11
C GLY A 609 7.97 -25.77 31.47
N PHE A 610 9.26 -25.46 31.45
CA PHE A 610 10.27 -26.37 30.92
C PHE A 610 11.60 -26.11 31.62
N GLU A 611 12.11 -27.16 32.26
CA GLU A 611 13.48 -27.23 32.75
C GLU A 611 14.03 -28.60 32.34
N ALA A 612 15.29 -28.61 31.92
CA ALA A 612 15.99 -29.85 31.61
C ALA A 612 17.42 -29.76 32.14
N ALA A 613 18.02 -30.93 32.35
CA ALA A 613 19.43 -31.07 32.67
C ALA A 613 20.15 -31.75 31.50
N ALA A 614 21.34 -31.24 31.18
CA ALA A 614 22.25 -31.89 30.25
C ALA A 614 23.24 -32.76 31.02
N GLY A 615 23.28 -34.06 30.70
CA GLY A 615 24.28 -34.99 31.20
C GLY A 615 25.20 -35.45 30.06
N LEU A 616 26.51 -35.39 30.28
CA LEU A 616 27.49 -36.04 29.40
C LEU A 616 27.60 -37.51 29.82
N GLU A 617 27.42 -38.43 28.88
CA GLU A 617 27.58 -39.85 29.15
C GLU A 617 29.07 -40.21 29.33
N PRO A 618 29.43 -40.97 30.38
CA PRO A 618 30.83 -41.15 30.81
C PRO A 618 31.68 -42.02 29.86
N ALA A 619 31.09 -42.61 28.81
CA ALA A 619 31.76 -43.52 27.89
C ALA A 619 32.23 -42.89 26.55
N GLY A 620 32.16 -41.56 26.43
CA GLY A 620 32.57 -40.84 25.23
C GLY A 620 34.08 -40.92 24.94
N THR A 621 34.43 -41.12 23.67
CA THR A 621 35.82 -41.19 23.18
C THR A 621 36.28 -39.89 22.50
N GLY A 622 35.38 -38.90 22.38
CA GLY A 622 35.61 -37.68 21.63
C GLY A 622 36.27 -36.57 22.44
N SER A 623 36.11 -35.34 21.96
CA SER A 623 36.79 -34.16 22.47
C SER A 623 36.04 -33.42 23.58
N ILE A 624 34.85 -33.87 23.99
CA ILE A 624 34.03 -33.15 24.98
C ILE A 624 34.44 -33.54 26.41
N GLU A 625 34.74 -32.53 27.23
CA GLU A 625 35.15 -32.69 28.64
C GLU A 625 33.97 -32.55 29.60
N SER A 626 33.12 -31.56 29.38
CA SER A 626 31.97 -31.30 30.24
C SER A 626 30.84 -30.61 29.48
N VAL A 627 29.64 -30.67 30.05
CA VAL A 627 28.46 -29.94 29.57
C VAL A 627 27.84 -29.19 30.73
N SER A 628 27.36 -27.98 30.46
CA SER A 628 26.70 -27.14 31.46
C SER A 628 25.66 -26.24 30.80
N GLY A 629 24.94 -25.45 31.60
CA GLY A 629 23.86 -24.59 31.13
C GLY A 629 22.47 -25.19 31.34
N THR A 630 21.46 -24.36 31.15
CA THR A 630 20.04 -24.71 31.24
C THR A 630 19.45 -24.78 29.84
N PRO A 631 19.20 -25.99 29.30
CA PRO A 631 18.46 -26.18 28.07
C PRO A 631 17.13 -25.41 28.11
N THR A 632 16.76 -24.83 26.98
CA THR A 632 15.53 -24.04 26.84
C THR A 632 14.43 -24.88 26.19
N ALA A 633 13.19 -24.38 26.13
CA ALA A 633 12.11 -25.05 25.40
C ALA A 633 12.41 -25.25 23.89
N ALA A 634 13.39 -24.52 23.33
CA ALA A 634 13.88 -24.75 21.97
C ALA A 634 14.79 -25.99 21.86
N THR A 635 15.36 -26.44 22.98
CA THR A 635 16.27 -27.58 23.07
C THR A 635 15.46 -28.85 23.30
N ARG A 636 15.48 -29.76 22.32
CA ARG A 636 14.63 -30.97 22.35
C ARG A 636 15.21 -31.99 23.33
N ALA A 637 14.38 -32.51 24.23
CA ALA A 637 14.78 -33.64 25.07
C ALA A 637 15.09 -34.87 24.20
N GLY A 638 16.15 -35.59 24.53
CA GLY A 638 16.67 -36.71 23.73
C GLY A 638 18.18 -36.79 23.77
N THR A 639 18.74 -37.56 22.84
CA THR A 639 20.17 -37.88 22.79
C THR A 639 20.85 -37.08 21.69
N TYR A 640 21.95 -36.41 22.02
CA TYR A 640 22.81 -35.71 21.08
C TYR A 640 24.13 -36.44 20.98
N THR A 641 24.38 -37.05 19.84
CA THR A 641 25.67 -37.69 19.54
C THR A 641 26.58 -36.66 18.88
N ILE A 642 27.77 -36.43 19.42
CA ILE A 642 28.75 -35.46 18.91
C ILE A 642 29.95 -36.22 18.38
N GLU A 643 30.17 -36.15 17.07
CA GLU A 643 31.41 -36.61 16.45
C GLU A 643 32.41 -35.45 16.38
N SER A 644 33.57 -35.62 17.00
CA SER A 644 34.65 -34.64 17.01
C SER A 644 35.77 -35.04 16.05
N SER A 645 36.41 -34.08 15.39
CA SER A 645 37.66 -34.26 14.64
C SER A 645 38.88 -33.83 15.46
N ILE A 646 40.09 -34.26 15.06
CA ILE A 646 41.35 -33.78 15.66
C ILE A 646 41.62 -32.28 15.41
N LEU A 647 40.90 -31.67 14.45
CA LEU A 647 41.01 -30.25 14.11
C LEU A 647 39.94 -29.40 14.82
N GLY A 648 39.04 -30.03 15.58
CA GLY A 648 37.99 -29.33 16.32
C GLY A 648 36.68 -29.17 15.56
N ASP A 649 36.49 -29.84 14.43
CA ASP A 649 35.19 -29.90 13.77
C ASP A 649 34.25 -30.81 14.56
N LEU A 650 33.02 -30.34 14.78
CA LEU A 650 31.97 -31.05 15.49
C LEU A 650 30.81 -31.32 14.54
N THR A 651 30.35 -32.57 14.50
CA THR A 651 29.08 -32.98 13.89
C THR A 651 28.15 -33.48 14.98
N VAL A 652 27.10 -32.72 15.28
CA VAL A 652 26.09 -33.05 16.27
C VAL A 652 24.89 -33.68 15.57
N THR A 653 24.60 -34.92 15.91
CA THR A 653 23.40 -35.64 15.45
C THR A 653 22.42 -35.75 16.61
N PHE A 654 21.34 -34.97 16.57
CA PHE A 654 20.22 -35.14 17.50
C PHE A 654 19.36 -36.33 17.08
N ARG A 655 19.22 -37.31 17.96
CA ARG A 655 18.28 -38.42 17.82
C ARG A 655 17.10 -38.22 18.78
N PRO A 656 15.91 -37.92 18.24
CA PRO A 656 14.69 -37.90 19.03
C PRO A 656 14.44 -39.24 19.73
N ALA A 657 14.00 -39.21 20.99
CA ALA A 657 13.62 -40.43 21.73
C ALA A 657 12.42 -41.18 21.11
N ASP A 658 11.66 -40.51 20.23
CA ASP A 658 10.52 -41.06 19.50
C ASP A 658 10.89 -41.80 18.19
N GLY A 659 12.19 -41.86 17.85
CA GLY A 659 12.71 -42.61 16.71
C GLY A 659 12.53 -41.96 15.34
N GLY A 660 12.07 -40.70 15.23
CA GLY A 660 12.01 -40.04 13.92
C GLY A 660 13.37 -39.48 13.46
N THR A 661 13.39 -38.88 12.26
CA THR A 661 14.64 -38.50 11.56
C THR A 661 15.57 -37.66 12.42
N ALA A 662 16.85 -38.04 12.40
CA ALA A 662 17.91 -37.34 13.12
C ALA A 662 18.18 -35.97 12.48
N VAL A 663 18.42 -34.97 13.32
CA VAL A 663 18.80 -33.62 12.86
C VAL A 663 20.30 -33.48 13.03
N VAL A 664 21.00 -33.10 11.96
CA VAL A 664 22.44 -32.91 11.98
C VAL A 664 22.76 -31.42 12.00
N SER A 665 23.68 -31.01 12.85
CA SER A 665 24.23 -29.66 12.92
C SER A 665 25.74 -29.76 12.99
N THR A 666 26.45 -28.84 12.34
CA THR A 666 27.91 -28.81 12.34
C THR A 666 28.41 -27.51 12.93
N GLY A 667 29.61 -27.55 13.50
CA GLY A 667 30.27 -26.39 14.09
C GLY A 667 31.71 -26.73 14.45
N THR A 668 32.37 -25.82 15.14
CA THR A 668 33.76 -26.02 15.56
C THR A 668 33.94 -25.72 17.04
N ILE A 669 35.01 -26.25 17.62
CA ILE A 669 35.46 -25.98 18.98
C ILE A 669 37.00 -25.99 19.01
N THR A 670 37.58 -25.11 19.83
CA THR A 670 39.04 -25.07 20.04
C THR A 670 39.42 -25.91 21.26
N ALA A 671 40.68 -26.36 21.33
CA ALA A 671 41.20 -27.09 22.48
C ALA A 671 41.05 -26.28 23.78
N GLY A 672 40.42 -26.86 24.80
CA GLY A 672 40.06 -26.17 26.06
C GLY A 672 38.99 -25.08 25.92
N GLY A 673 38.44 -24.87 24.72
CA GLY A 673 37.42 -23.86 24.42
C GLY A 673 36.00 -24.36 24.70
N VAL A 674 35.02 -23.47 24.44
CA VAL A 674 33.59 -23.76 24.61
C VAL A 674 32.81 -23.53 23.33
N ASN A 675 31.72 -24.26 23.15
CA ASN A 675 30.71 -24.02 22.12
C ASN A 675 29.33 -23.91 22.78
N THR A 676 28.63 -22.81 22.53
CA THR A 676 27.30 -22.51 23.11
C THR A 676 26.19 -22.47 22.05
N SER A 677 26.52 -22.72 20.78
CA SER A 677 25.63 -22.49 19.65
C SER A 677 25.10 -23.79 19.04
N LEU A 678 25.82 -24.90 19.18
CA LEU A 678 25.46 -26.19 18.60
C LEU A 678 24.22 -26.82 19.24
N ILE A 679 24.05 -26.63 20.55
CA ILE A 679 22.87 -27.07 21.29
C ILE A 679 22.37 -25.86 22.07
N PRO A 680 21.24 -25.23 21.67
CA PRO A 680 20.74 -24.03 22.35
C PRO A 680 20.62 -24.24 23.86
N GLY A 681 21.10 -23.28 24.65
CA GLY A 681 21.06 -23.35 26.12
C GLY A 681 22.04 -24.33 26.77
N VAL A 682 22.85 -25.05 26.00
CA VAL A 682 23.90 -25.95 26.49
C VAL A 682 25.27 -25.42 26.10
N THR A 683 26.16 -25.32 27.08
CA THR A 683 27.57 -25.02 26.88
C THR A 683 28.33 -26.33 26.85
N ILE A 684 28.97 -26.61 25.72
CA ILE A 684 29.86 -27.75 25.52
C ILE A 684 31.29 -27.27 25.75
N GLN A 685 32.03 -27.90 26.65
CA GLN A 685 33.45 -27.62 26.89
C GLN A 685 34.32 -28.72 26.30
N ALA A 686 35.34 -28.34 25.53
CA ALA A 686 36.31 -29.29 24.96
C ALA A 686 37.46 -29.57 25.93
N LYS A 687 38.02 -30.78 25.83
CA LYS A 687 39.26 -31.20 26.49
C LYS A 687 40.43 -30.32 26.02
N ALA A 688 41.48 -30.26 26.85
CA ALA A 688 42.72 -29.56 26.53
C ALA A 688 43.47 -30.13 25.30
N ALA A 689 43.21 -31.39 24.93
CA ALA A 689 43.69 -31.99 23.69
C ALA A 689 42.50 -32.58 22.91
N LEU A 690 42.37 -32.20 21.64
CA LEU A 690 41.29 -32.67 20.78
C LEU A 690 41.63 -34.03 20.18
N VAL A 691 40.66 -34.93 20.19
CA VAL A 691 40.77 -36.31 19.70
C VAL A 691 39.56 -36.62 18.82
N ALA A 692 39.80 -37.34 17.73
CA ALA A 692 38.71 -37.86 16.92
C ALA A 692 37.96 -38.96 17.69
N GLY A 693 36.65 -38.83 17.79
CA GLY A 693 35.82 -39.75 18.55
C GLY A 693 34.40 -39.25 18.73
N THR A 694 33.62 -39.97 19.53
CA THR A 694 32.20 -39.70 19.71
C THR A 694 31.88 -39.50 21.18
N ASP A 695 31.16 -38.43 21.51
CA ASP A 695 30.60 -38.16 22.83
C ASP A 695 29.07 -38.13 22.75
N GLU A 696 28.39 -38.46 23.84
CA GLU A 696 26.92 -38.48 23.90
C GLU A 696 26.43 -37.58 25.03
N ILE A 697 25.48 -36.69 24.73
CA ILE A 697 24.80 -35.84 25.69
C ILE A 697 23.34 -36.27 25.76
N THR A 698 22.88 -36.61 26.97
CA THR A 698 21.49 -36.91 27.27
C THR A 698 20.84 -35.67 27.88
N LEU A 699 19.79 -35.15 27.23
CA LEU A 699 18.93 -34.11 27.82
C LEU A 699 17.71 -34.74 28.47
N THR A 700 17.64 -34.64 29.80
CA THR A 700 16.51 -35.13 30.60
C THR A 700 15.68 -33.95 31.10
N ALA A 701 14.40 -33.89 30.73
CA ALA A 701 13.48 -32.90 31.29
C ALA A 701 13.27 -33.15 32.78
N THR A 702 13.59 -32.17 33.62
CA THR A 702 13.36 -32.18 35.07
C THR A 702 12.03 -31.52 35.42
N GLN A 703 11.56 -30.59 34.59
CA GLN A 703 10.22 -30.02 34.63
C GLN A 703 9.65 -29.89 33.21
N GLN A 704 8.40 -30.29 33.00
CA GLN A 704 7.74 -30.17 31.70
C GLN A 704 6.22 -29.98 31.86
N GLY A 705 5.73 -28.83 31.42
CA GLY A 705 4.32 -28.49 31.35
C GLY A 705 3.56 -29.35 30.32
N VAL A 706 2.24 -29.43 30.49
CA VAL A 706 1.39 -30.31 29.69
C VAL A 706 1.40 -29.93 28.21
N MET A 707 1.41 -28.62 27.88
CA MET A 707 1.47 -28.19 26.48
C MET A 707 2.83 -28.43 25.86
N GLN A 708 3.93 -28.39 26.62
CA GLN A 708 5.26 -28.74 26.10
C GLN A 708 5.35 -30.23 25.76
N SER A 709 4.79 -31.09 26.61
CA SER A 709 4.70 -32.53 26.35
C SER A 709 3.84 -32.83 25.12
N LEU A 710 2.66 -32.21 25.04
CA LEU A 710 1.76 -32.35 23.91
C LEU A 710 2.36 -31.79 22.61
N GLN A 711 3.05 -30.64 22.68
CA GLN A 711 3.76 -30.04 21.55
C GLN A 711 4.79 -31.01 20.99
N SER A 712 5.62 -31.60 21.86
CA SER A 712 6.66 -32.55 21.46
C SER A 712 6.07 -33.77 20.77
N TYR A 713 4.94 -34.27 21.28
CA TYR A 713 4.24 -35.40 20.69
C TYR A 713 3.65 -35.07 19.31
N VAL A 714 2.89 -33.98 19.20
CA VAL A 714 2.24 -33.60 17.92
C VAL A 714 3.28 -33.22 16.87
N ASP A 715 4.31 -32.49 17.25
CA ASP A 715 5.44 -32.14 16.37
C ASP A 715 6.12 -33.40 15.82
N GLY A 716 6.34 -34.41 16.66
CA GLY A 716 6.89 -35.71 16.24
C GLY A 716 6.06 -36.42 15.16
N LEU A 717 4.74 -36.23 15.17
CA LEU A 717 3.83 -36.79 14.16
C LEU A 717 3.83 -36.01 12.84
N THR A 718 3.86 -34.68 12.91
CA THR A 718 3.60 -33.79 11.77
C THR A 718 4.84 -33.22 11.10
N ARG A 719 6.01 -33.32 11.73
CA ARG A 719 7.27 -32.82 11.17
C ARG A 719 7.67 -33.54 9.89
N VAL A 720 8.62 -32.93 9.18
CA VAL A 720 9.29 -33.57 8.04
C VAL A 720 10.01 -34.84 8.51
N GLY A 721 9.75 -35.96 7.85
CA GLY A 721 10.19 -37.30 8.26
C GLY A 721 9.41 -37.90 9.44
N GLY A 722 8.33 -37.25 9.88
CA GLY A 722 7.45 -37.73 10.95
C GLY A 722 6.51 -38.88 10.50
N LEU A 723 5.78 -39.42 11.46
CA LEU A 723 4.91 -40.59 11.24
C LEU A 723 3.84 -40.36 10.15
N MET A 724 3.27 -39.16 10.08
CA MET A 724 2.23 -38.85 9.07
C MET A 724 2.80 -38.86 7.65
N GLU A 725 4.00 -38.30 7.45
CA GLU A 725 4.68 -38.28 6.15
C GLU A 725 5.15 -39.69 5.75
N ALA A 726 5.65 -40.49 6.70
CA ALA A 726 6.03 -41.87 6.44
C ALA A 726 4.83 -42.69 5.91
N ARG A 727 3.65 -42.50 6.48
CA ARG A 727 2.41 -43.16 6.03
C ARG A 727 1.89 -42.62 4.71
N ASP A 728 1.97 -41.31 4.47
CA ASP A 728 1.65 -40.70 3.18
C ASP A 728 2.52 -41.29 2.06
N THR A 729 3.82 -41.43 2.33
CA THR A 729 4.81 -42.01 1.42
C THR A 729 4.53 -43.47 1.13
N GLU A 730 4.20 -44.28 2.15
CA GLU A 730 3.84 -45.69 1.96
C GLU A 730 2.62 -45.86 1.03
N LEU A 731 1.56 -45.07 1.26
CA LEU A 731 0.37 -45.11 0.41
C LEU A 731 0.66 -44.59 -1.00
N GLN A 732 1.52 -43.59 -1.15
CA GLN A 732 1.96 -43.10 -2.45
C GLN A 732 2.70 -44.18 -3.24
N THR A 733 3.59 -44.92 -2.59
CA THR A 733 4.29 -46.05 -3.22
C THR A 733 3.30 -47.12 -3.67
N ARG A 734 2.33 -47.50 -2.83
CA ARG A 734 1.27 -48.44 -3.25
C ARG A 734 0.48 -47.95 -4.47
N ILE A 735 0.21 -46.65 -4.57
CA ILE A 735 -0.46 -46.07 -5.75
C ILE A 735 0.42 -46.19 -7.00
N ARG A 736 1.72 -45.92 -6.88
CA ARG A 736 2.68 -46.10 -7.99
C ARG A 736 2.72 -47.56 -8.43
N ASP A 737 2.84 -48.51 -7.50
CA ASP A 737 2.87 -49.94 -7.83
C ASP A 737 1.59 -50.40 -8.55
N ILE A 738 0.42 -49.87 -8.16
CA ILE A 738 -0.85 -50.17 -8.85
C ILE A 738 -0.89 -49.53 -10.24
N ASN A 739 -0.37 -48.31 -10.42
CA ASN A 739 -0.25 -47.69 -11.74
C ASN A 739 0.63 -48.51 -12.67
N ASP A 740 1.81 -48.93 -12.20
CA ASP A 740 2.74 -49.74 -12.99
C ASP A 740 2.08 -51.08 -13.41
N GLN A 741 1.22 -51.65 -12.55
CA GLN A 741 0.42 -52.83 -12.89
C GLN A 741 -0.66 -52.54 -13.94
N ILE A 742 -1.33 -51.39 -13.85
CA ILE A 742 -2.32 -50.95 -14.83
C ILE A 742 -1.65 -50.76 -16.19
N ASP A 743 -0.54 -50.03 -16.27
CA ASP A 743 0.21 -49.77 -17.50
C ASP A 743 0.64 -51.09 -18.16
N ALA A 744 1.17 -52.04 -17.39
CA ALA A 744 1.54 -53.36 -17.89
C ALA A 744 0.34 -54.19 -18.41
N MET A 745 -0.84 -54.04 -17.78
CA MET A 745 -2.07 -54.68 -18.24
C MET A 745 -2.62 -54.01 -19.51
N GLU A 746 -2.59 -52.68 -19.61
CA GLU A 746 -3.00 -51.90 -20.78
C GLU A 746 -2.16 -52.26 -21.99
N ASP A 747 -0.84 -52.31 -21.86
CA ASP A 747 0.09 -52.76 -22.89
C ASP A 747 -0.25 -54.17 -23.40
N ARG A 748 -0.58 -55.08 -22.47
CA ARG A 748 -0.95 -56.45 -22.81
C ARG A 748 -2.28 -56.51 -23.57
N ILE A 749 -3.24 -55.66 -23.21
CA ILE A 749 -4.53 -55.54 -23.91
C ILE A 749 -4.33 -54.94 -25.29
N GLY A 750 -3.50 -53.90 -25.44
CA GLY A 750 -3.16 -53.31 -26.73
C GLY A 750 -2.59 -54.34 -27.70
N ARG A 751 -1.57 -55.11 -27.26
CA ARG A 751 -1.02 -56.22 -28.05
C ARG A 751 -2.06 -57.29 -28.40
N TYR A 752 -2.97 -57.59 -27.47
CA TYR A 752 -4.05 -58.55 -27.71
C TYR A 752 -5.05 -58.05 -28.75
N GLN A 753 -5.46 -56.78 -28.67
CA GLN A 753 -6.35 -56.13 -29.62
C GLN A 753 -5.73 -56.13 -31.02
N GLU A 754 -4.47 -55.73 -31.18
CA GLU A 754 -3.75 -55.80 -32.45
C GLU A 754 -3.69 -57.23 -33.02
N GLY A 755 -3.51 -58.23 -32.15
CA GLY A 755 -3.54 -59.63 -32.53
C GLY A 755 -4.91 -60.08 -33.01
N LEU A 756 -5.99 -59.65 -32.35
CA LEU A 756 -7.37 -59.91 -32.77
C LEU A 756 -7.66 -59.25 -34.13
N ILE A 757 -7.31 -57.98 -34.30
CA ILE A 757 -7.48 -57.25 -35.57
C ILE A 757 -6.83 -58.02 -36.71
N ARG A 758 -5.55 -58.41 -36.57
CA ARG A 758 -4.83 -59.18 -37.60
C ARG A 758 -5.54 -60.49 -37.95
N LYS A 759 -6.05 -61.22 -36.95
CA LYS A 759 -6.78 -62.48 -37.16
C LYS A 759 -8.11 -62.28 -37.88
N PHE A 760 -8.90 -61.28 -37.48
CA PHE A 760 -10.19 -60.98 -38.11
C PHE A 760 -10.04 -60.42 -39.53
N THR A 761 -9.03 -59.58 -39.79
CA THR A 761 -8.69 -59.14 -41.15
C THR A 761 -8.29 -60.31 -42.04
N ALA A 762 -7.47 -61.24 -41.56
CA ALA A 762 -7.10 -62.43 -42.34
C ALA A 762 -8.31 -63.35 -42.61
N LEU A 763 -9.23 -63.46 -41.66
CA LEU A 763 -10.48 -64.20 -41.81
C LEU A 763 -11.38 -63.58 -42.88
N GLU A 764 -11.57 -62.25 -42.87
CA GLU A 764 -12.32 -61.52 -43.89
C GLU A 764 -11.75 -61.71 -45.29
N VAL A 765 -10.41 -61.61 -45.45
CA VAL A 765 -9.74 -61.88 -46.74
C VAL A 765 -9.98 -63.33 -47.20
N THR A 766 -10.00 -64.28 -46.27
CA THR A 766 -10.25 -65.69 -46.57
C THR A 766 -11.70 -65.93 -46.98
N ILE A 767 -12.66 -65.32 -46.28
CA ILE A 767 -14.10 -65.40 -46.60
C ILE A 767 -14.39 -64.73 -47.94
N ALA A 768 -13.81 -63.55 -48.21
CA ALA A 768 -13.93 -62.86 -49.49
C ALA A 768 -13.41 -63.74 -50.66
N ARG A 769 -12.28 -64.44 -50.47
CA ARG A 769 -11.77 -65.41 -51.44
C ARG A 769 -12.72 -66.59 -51.64
N LEU A 770 -13.28 -67.14 -50.56
CA LEU A 770 -14.23 -68.25 -50.62
C LEU A 770 -15.54 -67.86 -51.32
N GLN A 771 -16.07 -66.66 -51.05
CA GLN A 771 -17.23 -66.13 -51.76
C GLN A 771 -16.94 -65.87 -53.23
N GLY A 772 -15.76 -65.34 -53.56
CA GLY A 772 -15.31 -65.21 -54.94
C GLY A 772 -15.21 -66.57 -55.65
N GLN A 773 -14.69 -67.60 -54.97
CA GLN A 773 -14.67 -68.97 -55.49
C GLN A 773 -16.09 -69.55 -55.65
N GLN A 774 -16.99 -69.30 -54.70
CA GLN A 774 -18.39 -69.73 -54.79
C GLN A 774 -19.14 -69.05 -55.94
N GLN A 775 -18.93 -67.75 -56.16
CA GLN A 775 -19.47 -67.02 -57.31
C GLN A 775 -18.86 -67.51 -58.63
N ALA A 776 -17.55 -67.79 -58.65
CA ALA A 776 -16.89 -68.38 -59.81
C ALA A 776 -17.44 -69.78 -60.12
N LEU A 777 -17.69 -70.62 -59.11
CA LEU A 777 -18.32 -71.94 -59.25
C LEU A 777 -19.79 -71.84 -59.68
N ALA A 778 -20.54 -70.88 -59.15
CA ALA A 778 -21.91 -70.61 -59.58
C ALA A 778 -21.94 -70.15 -61.05
N GLY A 779 -21.03 -69.27 -61.45
CA GLY A 779 -20.83 -68.86 -62.84
C GLY A 779 -20.39 -70.01 -63.74
N LEU A 780 -19.51 -70.90 -63.25
CA LEU A 780 -19.12 -72.12 -63.96
C LEU A 780 -20.29 -73.08 -64.14
N SER A 781 -21.18 -73.18 -63.15
CA SER A 781 -22.40 -73.99 -63.23
C SER A 781 -23.40 -73.42 -64.25
N GLN A 782 -23.55 -72.09 -64.31
CA GLN A 782 -24.36 -71.40 -65.33
C GLN A 782 -23.72 -71.50 -66.72
N GLN A 783 -22.39 -71.40 -66.84
CA GLN A 783 -21.69 -71.65 -68.10
C GLN A 783 -21.78 -73.12 -68.51
N LEU A 784 -21.69 -74.08 -67.60
CA LEU A 784 -21.92 -75.50 -67.92
C LEU A 784 -23.37 -75.78 -68.35
N ALA A 785 -24.34 -75.02 -67.81
CA ALA A 785 -25.72 -75.03 -68.28
C ALA A 785 -25.89 -74.34 -69.65
N ALA A 786 -25.09 -73.32 -69.97
CA ALA A 786 -25.18 -72.55 -71.21
C ALA A 786 -24.30 -73.07 -72.37
N ASN A 787 -23.20 -73.78 -72.08
CA ASN A 787 -22.23 -74.28 -73.07
C ASN A 787 -22.45 -75.74 -73.49
N ARG A 788 -23.60 -76.34 -73.14
CA ARG A 788 -24.15 -77.41 -73.97
C ARG A 788 -24.81 -76.77 -75.19
N LEU A 789 -23.95 -76.40 -76.13
CA LEU A 789 -24.31 -76.08 -77.50
C LEU A 789 -25.19 -77.19 -78.10
N PRO A 790 -26.07 -76.82 -79.05
CA PRO A 790 -27.26 -77.58 -79.41
C PRO A 790 -27.02 -78.61 -80.52
N GLN A 791 -27.99 -79.54 -80.62
CA GLN A 791 -28.36 -80.36 -81.81
C GLN A 791 -27.56 -81.66 -82.04
N PRO A 792 -28.08 -82.64 -82.83
CA PRO A 792 -29.29 -82.61 -83.66
C PRO A 792 -30.25 -83.80 -83.48
N ARG A 793 -31.48 -83.64 -84.00
CA ARG A 793 -32.49 -84.65 -84.37
C ARG A 793 -32.54 -85.99 -83.63
#